data_AF-A0A2V8PSX9-F1
#
_entry.id   AF-A0A2V8PSX9-F1
#
_cell.length_a   1.000
_cell.length_b   1.000
_cell.length_c   1.000
_cell.angle_alpha   90.00
_cell.angle_beta   90.00
_cell.angle_gamma   90.00
#
_symmetry.space_group_name_H-M   'P 1'
#
loop_
_entity.id
_entity.type
_entity.pdbx_description
1 polymer ?
#
loop_
_entity_poly.entity_id
_entity_poly.type
_entity_poly.pdbx_seq_one_letter_code
_entity_poly.pdbx_strand_id
1 'polypeptide(L)'
;MKRFASVSILLLVLSVFGTAVKTQVKSGGPARQGSITAQAIESGKFRVYETKQIRGEETYEISRTQNGLIVQAKIDLPFMGEEKKPSLTATLRTKGDLTPELFEIKGIRPLEVDINTAITVEEKIATVRDSASGKRKTGAVGGNVRVTQVPVPENFFTLGTYVPVTMEMMLVRYWQLHGRKNSLALLPGGEAFIEFRGHDSVTLSGKPTVLDRYHLSGSKWNGGWGRQTLWFDSQNRLVAAVNLGSEVETNLYAIRDGYDSALSFFIKRTVEDGIDRLTQLADRLSPKSKTPLVLLGGTLIDVTGKPPITNSVVVIQGDRIIAAGPRAQIKIPDPATIVDTSGKFLLPGLWDMHSHFYQVEFGPAYLAAGITTARDVGNDIEFDTALRDAAKQGQGLGPQMLLAGYIDGKNEFHSFDVQVETAEEARAAVQHYKNAGFEQIKIRDHVKLETLKAITAEAHRLGMTVTGHVPKGMNALQAVEAGMDQINHLNYVGSAFFPKGDPGQPQVSIDLESPDSKYALRFLKEHGTVTDPTVAVLELMIHPKETPIESFEPGLTKVAPELVEQIRKKGGPAGEVEGLQMVIDTLLKLIGALHKAGIPIVAGTDVGVPGHTLHRELELYVKAGLTPLEAIQAATITPARVMKLENEVGTIQAGKRADVIVLDANPLDNISNIRRVRLVVTQGRLFDSAKLWESVGFKP
;
A
#
# COMPACT_ATOMS: atom_id res chain seq x y z
N MET A 1 18.64 -19.94 6.10
CA MET A 1 19.42 -18.84 6.72
C MET A 1 19.72 -17.86 5.61
N LYS A 2 19.36 -16.57 5.77
CA LYS A 2 19.23 -15.52 4.74
C LYS A 2 17.80 -15.36 4.20
N ARG A 3 16.97 -14.59 4.92
CA ARG A 3 15.91 -13.68 4.43
C ARG A 3 15.14 -13.14 5.64
N PHE A 4 15.15 -11.82 5.83
CA PHE A 4 14.12 -10.96 6.42
C PHE A 4 14.74 -9.57 6.66
N ALA A 5 14.77 -8.72 5.63
CA ALA A 5 14.66 -7.28 5.84
C ALA A 5 13.17 -7.00 5.61
N SER A 6 12.29 -7.23 6.59
CA SER A 6 12.05 -6.33 7.71
C SER A 6 11.63 -7.02 9.03
N VAL A 7 12.00 -8.29 9.26
CA VAL A 7 11.89 -8.95 10.59
C VAL A 7 13.09 -9.88 10.80
N SER A 8 14.27 -9.31 11.05
CA SER A 8 15.41 -10.12 11.51
C SER A 8 15.40 -10.20 13.03
N ILE A 9 14.56 -11.07 13.58
CA ILE A 9 14.60 -11.49 14.98
C ILE A 9 14.74 -13.02 15.04
N LEU A 10 15.71 -13.46 15.84
CA LEU A 10 15.96 -14.83 16.34
C LEU A 10 16.52 -15.90 15.37
N LEU A 11 17.84 -16.14 15.42
CA LEU A 11 18.48 -17.28 16.11
C LEU A 11 19.88 -17.61 15.53
N LEU A 12 20.86 -17.69 16.42
CA LEU A 12 22.18 -18.29 16.19
C LEU A 12 22.38 -19.44 17.19
N VAL A 13 23.12 -20.48 16.76
CA VAL A 13 23.81 -21.54 17.55
C VAL A 13 23.12 -22.91 17.70
N LEU A 14 23.46 -23.87 16.82
CA LEU A 14 24.27 -25.10 17.05
C LEU A 14 23.89 -26.24 16.06
N SER A 15 24.89 -26.70 15.30
CA SER A 15 24.88 -27.90 14.45
C SER A 15 25.44 -29.12 15.22
N VAL A 16 25.01 -30.35 14.89
CA VAL A 16 25.86 -31.55 14.67
C VAL A 16 25.03 -32.80 14.29
N PHE A 17 25.38 -33.34 13.11
CA PHE A 17 25.34 -34.72 12.54
C PHE A 17 24.12 -35.67 12.62
N GLY A 18 23.84 -36.27 11.45
CA GLY A 18 23.10 -37.54 11.32
C GLY A 18 22.87 -37.96 9.86
N THR A 19 23.77 -38.76 9.29
CA THR A 19 23.64 -39.45 8.00
C THR A 19 22.62 -40.58 8.04
N ALA A 20 21.72 -40.70 7.05
CA ALA A 20 21.04 -41.98 6.76
C ALA A 20 20.48 -42.08 5.32
N VAL A 21 21.03 -43.07 4.59
CA VAL A 21 20.38 -44.09 3.75
C VAL A 21 19.29 -43.67 2.76
N LYS A 22 19.61 -43.78 1.46
CA LYS A 22 18.65 -43.83 0.35
C LYS A 22 18.06 -45.25 0.24
N THR A 23 16.75 -45.38 0.35
CA THR A 23 15.99 -46.55 -0.13
C THR A 23 15.08 -46.12 -1.29
N GLN A 24 15.33 -46.70 -2.46
CA GLN A 24 14.45 -46.57 -3.64
C GLN A 24 13.19 -47.40 -3.42
N VAL A 25 12.02 -46.78 -3.57
CA VAL A 25 10.76 -47.47 -3.79
C VAL A 25 10.22 -47.06 -5.15
N LYS A 26 10.12 -48.03 -6.06
CA LYS A 26 9.49 -47.88 -7.39
C LYS A 26 7.97 -47.76 -7.21
N SER A 27 7.37 -46.66 -7.67
CA SER A 27 5.92 -46.54 -7.83
C SER A 27 5.52 -46.91 -9.27
N GLY A 28 4.56 -47.83 -9.39
CA GLY A 28 3.91 -48.19 -10.65
C GLY A 28 3.04 -47.04 -11.15
N GLY A 29 3.11 -46.77 -12.45
CA GLY A 29 2.34 -45.71 -13.11
C GLY A 29 0.86 -46.08 -13.29
N PRO A 30 -0.06 -45.09 -13.32
CA PRO A 30 -1.44 -45.32 -13.67
C PRO A 30 -1.65 -45.35 -15.20
N ALA A 31 -2.66 -46.12 -15.59
CA ALA A 31 -3.06 -46.42 -16.95
C ALA A 31 -3.46 -45.18 -17.77
N ARG A 32 -3.09 -45.19 -19.06
CA ARG A 32 -3.47 -44.20 -20.08
C ARG A 32 -4.98 -44.27 -20.37
N GLN A 33 -5.71 -43.19 -20.11
CA GLN A 33 -6.98 -42.90 -20.78
C GLN A 33 -6.75 -42.18 -22.11
N GLY A 34 -7.60 -42.47 -23.10
CA GLY A 34 -7.41 -42.22 -24.53
C GLY A 34 -7.08 -40.77 -24.93
N SER A 35 -6.23 -40.65 -25.94
CA SER A 35 -5.83 -39.38 -26.55
C SER A 35 -7.00 -38.74 -27.30
N ILE A 36 -7.54 -37.66 -26.75
CA ILE A 36 -8.34 -36.70 -27.50
C ILE A 36 -7.36 -35.96 -28.42
N THR A 37 -7.52 -36.06 -29.74
CA THR A 37 -6.76 -35.24 -30.69
C THR A 37 -7.22 -33.79 -30.56
N ALA A 38 -6.57 -33.03 -29.69
CA ALA A 38 -6.80 -31.61 -29.52
C ALA A 38 -5.87 -30.83 -30.47
N GLN A 39 -6.42 -29.89 -31.23
CA GLN A 39 -5.63 -29.03 -32.12
C GLN A 39 -5.39 -27.69 -31.42
N ALA A 40 -4.13 -27.32 -31.23
CA ALA A 40 -3.75 -26.00 -30.71
C ALA A 40 -4.24 -24.90 -31.67
N ILE A 41 -4.98 -23.93 -31.13
CA ILE A 41 -5.55 -22.80 -31.89
C ILE A 41 -4.96 -21.46 -31.43
N GLU A 42 -4.42 -21.38 -30.22
CA GLU A 42 -3.74 -20.19 -29.70
C GLU A 42 -2.69 -20.62 -28.68
N SER A 43 -1.53 -19.96 -28.68
CA SER A 43 -0.56 -20.07 -27.60
C SER A 43 0.08 -18.71 -27.34
N GLY A 44 0.70 -18.56 -26.18
CA GLY A 44 1.35 -17.31 -25.82
C GLY A 44 2.21 -17.42 -24.58
N LYS A 45 2.95 -16.34 -24.34
CA LYS A 45 3.82 -16.15 -23.20
C LYS A 45 3.63 -14.75 -22.64
N PHE A 46 3.53 -14.65 -21.33
CA PHE A 46 3.59 -13.40 -20.57
C PHE A 46 4.90 -13.36 -19.80
N ARG A 47 5.62 -12.25 -19.89
CA ARG A 47 6.67 -11.91 -18.91
C ARG A 47 6.00 -11.24 -17.73
N VAL A 48 6.36 -11.67 -16.53
CA VAL A 48 5.84 -11.12 -15.28
C VAL A 48 6.90 -10.25 -14.65
N TYR A 49 6.51 -9.01 -14.37
CA TYR A 49 7.31 -8.00 -13.73
C TYR A 49 6.81 -7.77 -12.30
N GLU A 50 7.74 -7.57 -11.39
CA GLU A 50 7.51 -6.91 -10.11
C GLU A 50 8.22 -5.57 -10.21
N THR A 51 7.48 -4.49 -9.97
CA THR A 51 7.90 -3.13 -10.39
C THR A 51 8.37 -3.16 -11.86
N LYS A 52 9.63 -2.88 -12.17
CA LYS A 52 10.17 -2.89 -13.55
C LYS A 52 11.11 -4.07 -13.83
N GLN A 53 11.16 -5.04 -12.92
CA GLN A 53 12.09 -6.16 -12.98
C GLN A 53 11.38 -7.46 -13.32
N ILE A 54 11.99 -8.25 -14.21
CA ILE A 54 11.44 -9.54 -14.60
C ILE A 54 11.50 -10.48 -13.40
N ARG A 55 10.33 -10.85 -12.89
CA ARG A 55 10.15 -11.81 -11.80
C ARG A 55 9.96 -13.23 -12.31
N GLY A 56 9.35 -13.41 -13.48
CA GLY A 56 9.16 -14.73 -14.07
C GLY A 56 8.30 -14.71 -15.33
N GLU A 57 7.64 -15.83 -15.62
CA GLU A 57 6.82 -15.96 -16.83
C GLU A 57 5.61 -16.88 -16.64
N GLU A 58 4.61 -16.68 -17.49
CA GLU A 58 3.48 -17.58 -17.67
C GLU A 58 3.37 -17.94 -19.15
N THR A 59 3.26 -19.24 -19.47
CA THR A 59 3.04 -19.74 -20.82
C THR A 59 1.72 -20.46 -20.91
N TYR A 60 1.05 -20.40 -22.05
CA TYR A 60 -0.23 -21.07 -22.24
C TYR A 60 -0.45 -21.62 -23.64
N GLU A 61 -1.33 -22.62 -23.72
CA GLU A 61 -1.88 -23.17 -24.96
C GLU A 61 -3.40 -23.34 -24.81
N ILE A 62 -4.14 -22.95 -25.85
CA ILE A 62 -5.57 -23.18 -26.01
C ILE A 62 -5.76 -24.14 -27.17
N SER A 63 -6.40 -25.26 -26.89
CA SER A 63 -6.63 -26.33 -27.85
C SER A 63 -8.12 -26.61 -28.01
N ARG A 64 -8.56 -26.76 -29.26
CA ARG A 64 -9.95 -27.11 -29.59
C ARG A 64 -10.18 -28.60 -29.36
N THR A 65 -11.31 -28.91 -28.74
CA THR A 65 -11.84 -30.28 -28.58
C THR A 65 -13.15 -30.43 -29.35
N GLN A 66 -13.74 -31.63 -29.35
CA GLN A 66 -15.04 -31.88 -29.98
C GLN A 66 -16.17 -31.01 -29.39
N ASN A 67 -16.14 -30.74 -28.08
CA ASN A 67 -17.26 -30.11 -27.37
C ASN A 67 -16.93 -28.72 -26.80
N GLY A 68 -15.73 -28.19 -27.03
CA GLY A 68 -15.29 -26.90 -26.51
C GLY A 68 -13.77 -26.73 -26.50
N LEU A 69 -13.21 -26.11 -25.46
CA LEU A 69 -11.79 -25.80 -25.36
C LEU A 69 -11.12 -26.46 -24.15
N ILE A 70 -9.83 -26.73 -24.30
CA ILE A 70 -8.92 -27.00 -23.19
C ILE A 70 -7.86 -25.89 -23.19
N VAL A 71 -7.72 -25.21 -22.06
CA VAL A 71 -6.73 -24.16 -21.82
C VAL A 71 -5.75 -24.68 -20.80
N GLN A 72 -4.46 -24.68 -21.12
CA GLN A 72 -3.39 -25.11 -20.23
C GLN A 72 -2.43 -23.95 -20.02
N ALA A 73 -2.12 -23.66 -18.77
CA ALA A 73 -1.14 -22.63 -18.39
C ALA A 73 -0.06 -23.22 -17.48
N LYS A 74 1.18 -22.79 -17.69
CA LYS A 74 2.33 -23.06 -16.84
C LYS A 74 2.88 -21.73 -16.33
N ILE A 75 2.98 -21.61 -15.02
CA ILE A 75 3.40 -20.40 -14.32
C ILE A 75 4.73 -20.70 -13.66
N ASP A 76 5.78 -19.99 -14.07
CA ASP A 76 7.13 -20.08 -13.52
C ASP A 76 7.48 -18.71 -12.89
N LEU A 77 7.15 -18.54 -11.61
CA LEU A 77 7.32 -17.28 -10.86
C LEU A 77 8.25 -17.47 -9.67
N PRO A 78 9.59 -17.53 -9.88
CA PRO A 78 10.54 -17.68 -8.78
C PRO A 78 10.46 -16.52 -7.79
N PHE A 79 10.86 -16.78 -6.54
CA PHE A 79 11.08 -15.75 -5.54
C PHE A 79 12.50 -15.20 -5.65
N MET A 80 12.69 -13.92 -5.36
CA MET A 80 13.99 -13.22 -5.34
C MET A 80 15.01 -13.87 -4.38
N GLY A 81 15.80 -14.85 -4.86
CA GLY A 81 16.89 -15.51 -4.11
C GLY A 81 16.63 -16.95 -3.62
N GLU A 82 15.69 -17.71 -4.19
CA GLU A 82 15.55 -19.17 -3.92
C GLU A 82 16.10 -20.02 -5.07
N GLU A 83 16.76 -21.14 -4.75
CA GLU A 83 17.23 -22.14 -5.74
C GLU A 83 16.09 -23.01 -6.31
N LYS A 84 15.00 -23.20 -5.56
CA LYS A 84 13.81 -23.92 -6.04
C LYS A 84 12.88 -22.96 -6.76
N LYS A 85 12.53 -23.28 -8.01
CA LYS A 85 11.59 -22.52 -8.81
C LYS A 85 10.15 -22.98 -8.47
N PRO A 86 9.37 -22.24 -7.65
CA PRO A 86 7.93 -22.48 -7.57
C PRO A 86 7.36 -22.46 -8.99
N SER A 87 6.59 -23.50 -9.30
CA SER A 87 5.91 -23.63 -10.59
C SER A 87 4.52 -24.17 -10.35
N LEU A 88 3.56 -23.61 -11.08
CA LEU A 88 2.17 -24.02 -11.07
C LEU A 88 1.77 -24.44 -12.47
N THR A 89 0.84 -25.38 -12.53
CA THR A 89 0.13 -25.72 -13.77
C THR A 89 -1.35 -25.56 -13.52
N ALA A 90 -2.04 -24.94 -14.46
CA ALA A 90 -3.49 -24.78 -14.42
C ALA A 90 -4.12 -25.31 -15.70
N THR A 91 -5.29 -25.92 -15.57
CA THR A 91 -6.08 -26.42 -16.70
C THR A 91 -7.52 -25.96 -16.55
N LEU A 92 -8.07 -25.38 -17.61
CA LEU A 92 -9.49 -25.04 -17.71
C LEU A 92 -10.07 -25.78 -18.91
N ARG A 93 -11.14 -26.54 -18.70
CA ARG A 93 -11.97 -27.12 -19.78
C ARG A 93 -13.28 -26.38 -19.83
N THR A 94 -13.69 -25.99 -21.03
CA THR A 94 -14.94 -25.28 -21.28
C THR A 94 -15.75 -25.95 -22.37
N LYS A 95 -17.04 -25.63 -22.42
CA LYS A 95 -17.91 -25.84 -23.59
C LYS A 95 -17.53 -24.90 -24.74
N GLY A 96 -18.18 -25.06 -25.90
CA GLY A 96 -18.00 -24.21 -27.08
C GLY A 96 -18.36 -22.73 -26.87
N ASP A 97 -19.23 -22.43 -25.91
CA ASP A 97 -19.60 -21.08 -25.47
C ASP A 97 -18.72 -20.56 -24.31
N LEU A 98 -17.57 -21.21 -24.05
CA LEU A 98 -16.64 -20.91 -22.96
C LEU A 98 -17.17 -21.17 -21.54
N THR A 99 -18.37 -21.73 -21.36
CA THR A 99 -18.87 -22.12 -20.03
C THR A 99 -17.94 -23.15 -19.39
N PRO A 100 -17.38 -22.91 -18.19
CA PRO A 100 -16.45 -23.84 -17.56
C PRO A 100 -17.10 -25.17 -17.14
N GLU A 101 -16.37 -26.26 -17.37
CA GLU A 101 -16.72 -27.61 -16.93
C GLU A 101 -15.73 -28.16 -15.91
N LEU A 102 -14.46 -27.76 -16.01
CA LEU A 102 -13.39 -28.16 -15.11
C LEU A 102 -12.39 -27.02 -14.98
N PHE A 103 -11.98 -26.72 -13.75
CA PHE A 103 -10.78 -25.95 -13.46
C PHE A 103 -9.88 -26.73 -12.50
N GLU A 104 -8.61 -26.88 -12.83
CA GLU A 104 -7.61 -27.50 -11.97
C GLU A 104 -6.38 -26.60 -11.86
N ILE A 105 -5.82 -26.51 -10.67
CA ILE A 105 -4.51 -25.88 -10.44
C ILE A 105 -3.71 -26.71 -9.44
N LYS A 106 -2.45 -26.98 -9.80
CA LYS A 106 -1.54 -27.77 -8.99
C LYS A 106 -0.11 -27.24 -9.03
N GLY A 107 0.60 -27.38 -7.93
CA GLY A 107 2.03 -27.08 -7.82
C GLY A 107 2.36 -26.34 -6.54
N ILE A 108 3.51 -25.66 -6.54
CA ILE A 108 4.03 -24.97 -5.36
C ILE A 108 3.94 -23.47 -5.63
N ARG A 109 3.21 -22.76 -4.77
CA ARG A 109 3.18 -21.29 -4.79
C ARG A 109 4.42 -20.69 -4.13
N PRO A 110 4.71 -19.39 -4.40
CA PRO A 110 5.52 -18.58 -3.50
C PRO A 110 5.09 -18.78 -2.04
N LEU A 111 6.05 -18.92 -1.11
CA LEU A 111 5.88 -19.29 0.32
C LEU A 111 5.76 -20.80 0.63
N GLU A 112 6.12 -21.68 -0.29
CA GLU A 112 6.20 -23.15 -0.09
C GLU A 112 4.88 -23.82 0.34
N VAL A 113 3.74 -23.28 -0.09
CA VAL A 113 2.43 -23.91 0.13
C VAL A 113 2.02 -24.68 -1.12
N ASP A 114 1.78 -25.98 -0.97
CA ASP A 114 1.21 -26.80 -2.04
C ASP A 114 -0.21 -26.33 -2.35
N ILE A 115 -0.48 -26.03 -3.62
CA ILE A 115 -1.85 -25.96 -4.13
C ILE A 115 -2.17 -27.26 -4.85
N ASN A 116 -3.35 -27.79 -4.55
CA ASN A 116 -4.00 -28.76 -5.39
C ASN A 116 -5.52 -28.53 -5.27
N THR A 117 -6.06 -27.75 -6.19
CA THR A 117 -7.48 -27.38 -6.25
C THR A 117 -8.07 -27.89 -7.56
N ALA A 118 -9.20 -28.58 -7.49
CA ALA A 118 -9.98 -28.99 -8.65
C ALA A 118 -11.46 -28.62 -8.45
N ILE A 119 -12.06 -27.98 -9.44
CA ILE A 119 -13.47 -27.61 -9.48
C ILE A 119 -14.08 -28.28 -10.69
N THR A 120 -14.99 -29.22 -10.49
CA THR A 120 -15.71 -29.91 -11.56
C THR A 120 -17.17 -29.51 -11.52
N VAL A 121 -17.72 -29.09 -12.66
CA VAL A 121 -19.10 -28.63 -12.77
C VAL A 121 -19.95 -29.70 -13.45
N GLU A 122 -20.95 -30.19 -12.72
CA GLU A 122 -21.93 -31.18 -13.20
C GLU A 122 -23.34 -30.59 -13.04
N GLU A 123 -23.92 -30.18 -14.16
CA GLU A 123 -25.24 -29.54 -14.24
C GLU A 123 -25.39 -28.33 -13.29
N LYS A 124 -26.04 -28.54 -12.13
CA LYS A 124 -26.38 -27.50 -11.14
C LYS A 124 -25.47 -27.52 -9.91
N ILE A 125 -24.49 -28.43 -9.85
CA ILE A 125 -23.60 -28.60 -8.70
C ILE A 125 -22.15 -28.57 -9.17
N ALA A 126 -21.32 -27.76 -8.50
CA ALA A 126 -19.88 -27.82 -8.65
C ALA A 126 -19.26 -28.53 -7.45
N THR A 127 -18.43 -29.53 -7.73
CA THR A 127 -17.63 -30.24 -6.72
C THR A 127 -16.25 -29.64 -6.67
N VAL A 128 -15.85 -29.15 -5.49
CA VAL A 128 -14.58 -28.49 -5.21
C VAL A 128 -13.75 -29.43 -4.36
N ARG A 129 -12.57 -29.82 -4.84
CA ARG A 129 -11.60 -30.64 -4.11
C ARG A 129 -10.35 -29.82 -3.85
N ASP A 130 -10.02 -29.63 -2.58
CA ASP A 130 -8.81 -28.95 -2.14
C ASP A 130 -7.95 -29.88 -1.30
N SER A 131 -6.69 -30.07 -1.68
CA SER A 131 -5.70 -30.78 -0.87
C SER A 131 -4.44 -29.94 -0.73
N ALA A 132 -4.54 -28.82 0.01
CA ALA A 132 -3.37 -28.06 0.40
C ALA A 132 -2.68 -28.77 1.59
N SER A 133 -1.37 -29.01 1.49
CA SER A 133 -0.59 -29.47 2.64
C SER A 133 -0.24 -28.24 3.49
N GLY A 134 -0.89 -28.10 4.65
CA GLY A 134 -0.36 -27.21 5.69
C GLY A 134 0.89 -27.87 6.28
N LYS A 135 2.06 -27.23 6.25
CA LYS A 135 3.21 -27.72 7.00
C LYS A 135 2.82 -27.87 8.48
N ARG A 136 2.65 -29.10 8.98
CA ARG A 136 2.88 -29.42 10.40
C ARG A 136 4.39 -29.60 10.58
N LYS A 137 4.98 -28.98 11.61
CA LYS A 137 6.42 -29.04 11.97
C LYS A 137 6.98 -30.47 12.21
N THR A 138 6.22 -31.54 11.96
CA THR A 138 6.54 -32.91 12.42
C THR A 138 6.73 -33.94 11.30
N GLY A 139 6.88 -33.55 10.03
CA GLY A 139 7.32 -34.48 8.97
C GLY A 139 6.30 -35.55 8.53
N ALA A 140 5.03 -35.45 8.93
CA ALA A 140 3.96 -36.30 8.41
C ALA A 140 3.31 -35.64 7.17
N VAL A 141 3.47 -36.26 6.00
CA VAL A 141 2.81 -35.85 4.75
C VAL A 141 1.41 -36.47 4.71
N GLY A 142 0.38 -35.64 4.83
CA GLY A 142 -1.01 -36.05 4.72
C GLY A 142 -1.95 -34.87 4.93
N GLY A 143 -2.19 -34.08 3.88
CA GLY A 143 -3.26 -33.07 3.90
C GLY A 143 -4.62 -33.76 3.78
N ASN A 144 -5.58 -33.44 4.65
CA ASN A 144 -6.95 -33.88 4.46
C ASN A 144 -7.50 -33.24 3.18
N VAL A 145 -7.95 -34.07 2.23
CA VAL A 145 -8.67 -33.59 1.05
C VAL A 145 -10.03 -33.07 1.51
N ARG A 146 -10.27 -31.77 1.38
CA ARG A 146 -11.58 -31.18 1.60
C ARG A 146 -12.37 -31.26 0.30
N VAL A 147 -13.56 -31.85 0.37
CA VAL A 147 -14.51 -31.87 -0.75
C VAL A 147 -15.74 -31.07 -0.34
N THR A 148 -16.09 -30.05 -1.11
CA THR A 148 -17.32 -29.26 -0.92
C THR A 148 -18.13 -29.23 -2.20
N GLN A 149 -19.45 -29.16 -2.05
CA GLN A 149 -20.37 -28.97 -3.17
C GLN A 149 -21.03 -27.61 -3.05
N VAL A 150 -21.09 -26.89 -4.16
CA VAL A 150 -21.71 -25.55 -4.24
C VAL A 150 -22.69 -25.50 -5.40
N PRO A 151 -23.82 -24.79 -5.27
CA PRO A 151 -24.75 -24.61 -6.36
C PRO A 151 -24.11 -23.80 -7.48
N VAL A 152 -24.44 -24.14 -8.73
CA VAL A 152 -23.93 -23.47 -9.94
C VAL A 152 -24.93 -22.38 -10.35
N PRO A 153 -24.53 -21.10 -10.36
CA PRO A 153 -25.35 -20.02 -10.88
C PRO A 153 -25.61 -20.16 -12.38
N GLU A 154 -26.62 -19.47 -12.90
CA GLU A 154 -26.93 -19.49 -14.34
C GLU A 154 -25.78 -18.97 -15.21
N ASN A 155 -25.13 -17.89 -14.77
CA ASN A 155 -23.95 -17.31 -15.42
C ASN A 155 -22.81 -17.31 -14.40
N PHE A 156 -21.72 -18.00 -14.71
CA PHE A 156 -20.63 -18.18 -13.77
C PHE A 156 -19.30 -18.40 -14.48
N PHE A 157 -18.21 -18.21 -13.75
CA PHE A 157 -16.89 -18.67 -14.18
C PHE A 157 -16.16 -19.37 -13.02
N THR A 158 -15.23 -20.28 -13.31
CA THR A 158 -14.50 -21.02 -12.27
C THR A 158 -13.07 -20.52 -12.17
N LEU A 159 -12.65 -20.15 -10.95
CA LEU A 159 -11.31 -19.70 -10.64
C LEU A 159 -10.79 -20.40 -9.38
N GLY A 160 -9.48 -20.58 -9.30
CA GLY A 160 -8.82 -21.15 -8.12
C GLY A 160 -8.50 -20.12 -7.05
N THR A 161 -7.99 -20.60 -5.91
CA THR A 161 -7.40 -19.73 -4.87
C THR A 161 -6.15 -18.98 -5.33
N TYR A 162 -5.57 -19.42 -6.46
CA TYR A 162 -4.64 -18.64 -7.26
C TYR A 162 -5.20 -18.58 -8.68
N VAL A 163 -5.16 -17.39 -9.28
CA VAL A 163 -5.77 -17.12 -10.58
C VAL A 163 -4.68 -16.77 -11.59
N PRO A 164 -4.23 -17.72 -12.44
CA PRO A 164 -3.29 -17.40 -13.52
C PRO A 164 -3.84 -16.33 -14.46
N VAL A 165 -2.97 -15.51 -15.05
CA VAL A 165 -3.37 -14.39 -15.91
C VAL A 165 -4.09 -14.90 -17.17
N THR A 166 -3.74 -16.09 -17.65
CA THR A 166 -4.46 -16.79 -18.73
C THR A 166 -5.91 -17.09 -18.35
N MET A 167 -6.21 -17.35 -17.08
CA MET A 167 -7.58 -17.62 -16.63
C MET A 167 -8.39 -16.33 -16.54
N GLU A 168 -7.76 -15.19 -16.21
CA GLU A 168 -8.40 -13.86 -16.31
C GLU A 168 -8.72 -13.50 -17.77
N MET A 169 -7.82 -13.84 -18.70
CA MET A 169 -8.10 -13.71 -20.14
C MET A 169 -9.37 -14.50 -20.52
N MET A 170 -9.48 -15.76 -20.08
CA MET A 170 -10.65 -16.58 -20.37
C MET A 170 -11.93 -16.09 -19.68
N LEU A 171 -11.82 -15.57 -18.46
CA LEU A 171 -12.91 -14.93 -17.73
C LEU A 171 -13.49 -13.73 -18.53
N VAL A 172 -12.64 -12.83 -19.01
CA VAL A 172 -13.08 -11.67 -19.81
C VAL A 172 -13.68 -12.11 -21.15
N ARG A 173 -13.08 -13.11 -21.83
CA ARG A 173 -13.63 -13.68 -23.06
C ARG A 173 -15.02 -14.29 -22.86
N TYR A 174 -15.21 -15.03 -21.77
CA TYR A 174 -16.52 -15.55 -21.37
C TYR A 174 -17.50 -14.39 -21.13
N TRP A 175 -17.12 -13.39 -20.34
CA TRP A 175 -17.97 -12.24 -20.04
C TRP A 175 -18.40 -11.47 -21.29
N GLN A 176 -17.50 -11.27 -22.25
CA GLN A 176 -17.81 -10.63 -23.54
C GLN A 176 -18.81 -11.45 -24.36
N LEU A 177 -18.67 -12.78 -24.37
CA LEU A 177 -19.54 -13.69 -25.12
C LEU A 177 -20.94 -13.81 -24.48
N HIS A 178 -21.04 -13.68 -23.16
CA HIS A 178 -22.28 -13.83 -22.39
C HIS A 178 -22.95 -12.50 -22.03
N GLY A 179 -22.83 -11.52 -22.94
CA GLY A 179 -23.64 -10.29 -22.89
C GLY A 179 -23.19 -9.21 -21.91
N ARG A 180 -21.97 -9.29 -21.37
CA ARG A 180 -21.32 -8.22 -20.58
C ARG A 180 -22.10 -7.77 -19.33
N LYS A 181 -22.63 -8.72 -18.55
CA LYS A 181 -23.35 -8.42 -17.30
C LYS A 181 -22.44 -7.76 -16.25
N ASN A 182 -22.93 -6.80 -15.49
CA ASN A 182 -22.09 -6.00 -14.58
C ASN A 182 -21.38 -6.82 -13.48
N SER A 183 -22.00 -7.88 -12.98
CA SER A 183 -21.37 -8.85 -12.09
C SER A 183 -21.44 -10.26 -12.69
N LEU A 184 -20.42 -11.06 -12.40
CA LEU A 184 -20.30 -12.44 -12.82
C LEU A 184 -19.94 -13.29 -11.62
N ALA A 185 -20.81 -14.25 -11.28
CA ALA A 185 -20.56 -15.14 -10.16
C ALA A 185 -19.30 -16.00 -10.41
N LEU A 186 -18.50 -16.17 -9.37
CA LEU A 186 -17.32 -17.03 -9.39
C LEU A 186 -17.58 -18.29 -8.58
N LEU A 187 -17.07 -19.42 -9.07
CA LEU A 187 -16.99 -20.67 -8.34
C LEU A 187 -15.56 -20.88 -7.83
N PRO A 188 -15.37 -21.36 -6.58
CA PRO A 188 -16.39 -21.90 -5.67
C PRO A 188 -17.21 -20.84 -4.90
N GLY A 189 -16.82 -19.57 -5.01
CA GLY A 189 -17.54 -18.43 -4.45
C GLY A 189 -16.89 -17.10 -4.86
N GLY A 190 -17.62 -16.01 -4.66
CA GLY A 190 -17.20 -14.65 -5.03
C GLY A 190 -17.92 -14.13 -6.28
N GLU A 191 -17.61 -12.89 -6.65
CA GLU A 191 -18.11 -12.26 -7.87
C GLU A 191 -16.99 -11.48 -8.54
N ALA A 192 -16.92 -11.51 -9.86
CA ALA A 192 -16.08 -10.64 -10.66
C ALA A 192 -16.91 -9.48 -11.23
N PHE A 193 -16.33 -8.29 -11.25
CA PHE A 193 -16.88 -7.12 -11.93
C PHE A 193 -15.92 -6.73 -13.04
N ILE A 194 -16.45 -6.65 -14.26
CA ILE A 194 -15.69 -6.34 -15.46
C ILE A 194 -16.31 -5.11 -16.12
N GLU A 195 -15.48 -4.10 -16.39
CA GLU A 195 -15.91 -2.85 -17.01
C GLU A 195 -15.06 -2.58 -18.24
N PHE A 196 -15.69 -2.29 -19.38
CA PHE A 196 -14.97 -1.76 -20.54
C PHE A 196 -14.65 -0.28 -20.33
N ARG A 197 -13.37 0.09 -20.47
CA ARG A 197 -12.82 1.41 -20.13
C ARG A 197 -12.35 2.22 -21.34
N GLY A 198 -12.67 1.75 -22.54
CA GLY A 198 -12.32 2.41 -23.81
C GLY A 198 -11.13 1.76 -24.50
N HIS A 199 -10.51 2.53 -25.40
CA HIS A 199 -9.39 2.07 -26.23
C HIS A 199 -8.15 2.91 -25.93
N ASP A 200 -6.99 2.26 -25.97
CA ASP A 200 -5.69 2.91 -25.90
C ASP A 200 -4.87 2.57 -27.15
N SER A 201 -3.84 3.36 -27.47
CA SER A 201 -2.91 3.06 -28.55
C SER A 201 -1.47 3.02 -28.05
N VAL A 202 -0.78 1.93 -28.37
CA VAL A 202 0.65 1.76 -28.10
C VAL A 202 1.43 1.71 -29.41
N THR A 203 2.62 2.31 -29.45
CA THR A 203 3.49 2.25 -30.62
C THR A 203 4.46 1.08 -30.48
N LEU A 204 4.36 0.10 -31.36
CA LEU A 204 5.25 -1.06 -31.41
C LEU A 204 5.99 -1.08 -32.74
N SER A 205 7.32 -1.08 -32.70
CA SER A 205 8.15 -1.03 -33.91
C SER A 205 7.73 0.08 -34.90
N GLY A 206 7.32 1.23 -34.37
CA GLY A 206 6.87 2.39 -35.17
C GLY A 206 5.43 2.32 -35.70
N LYS A 207 4.64 1.30 -35.33
CA LYS A 207 3.23 1.17 -35.75
C LYS A 207 2.29 1.33 -34.54
N PRO A 208 1.21 2.11 -34.67
CA PRO A 208 0.18 2.18 -33.64
C PRO A 208 -0.61 0.88 -33.62
N THR A 209 -0.74 0.30 -32.44
CA THR A 209 -1.58 -0.86 -32.13
C THR A 209 -2.67 -0.40 -31.18
N VAL A 210 -3.93 -0.58 -31.56
CA VAL A 210 -5.10 -0.24 -30.73
C VAL A 210 -5.43 -1.42 -29.83
N LEU A 211 -5.66 -1.12 -28.55
CA LEU A 211 -5.96 -2.09 -27.50
C LEU A 211 -7.26 -1.71 -26.80
N ASP A 212 -8.11 -2.70 -26.55
CA ASP A 212 -9.30 -2.57 -25.72
C ASP A 212 -8.92 -2.68 -24.25
N ARG A 213 -9.27 -1.68 -23.45
CA ARG A 213 -8.95 -1.64 -22.03
C ARG A 213 -10.16 -2.02 -21.18
N TYR A 214 -9.91 -2.83 -20.17
CA TYR A 214 -10.91 -3.29 -19.20
C TYR A 214 -10.40 -3.12 -17.77
N HIS A 215 -11.34 -2.98 -16.85
CA HIS A 215 -11.09 -3.17 -15.42
C HIS A 215 -11.67 -4.48 -14.95
N LEU A 216 -10.91 -5.16 -14.08
CA LEU A 216 -11.34 -6.35 -13.37
C LEU A 216 -11.23 -6.12 -11.85
N SER A 217 -12.27 -6.48 -11.11
CA SER A 217 -12.24 -6.56 -9.64
C SER A 217 -13.01 -7.78 -9.15
N GLY A 218 -12.75 -8.22 -7.91
CA GLY A 218 -13.39 -9.40 -7.30
C GLY A 218 -12.82 -10.76 -7.74
N SER A 219 -11.99 -10.75 -8.80
CA SER A 219 -11.05 -11.79 -9.18
C SER A 219 -9.68 -11.14 -9.24
N LYS A 220 -8.68 -11.67 -8.53
CA LYS A 220 -7.32 -11.12 -8.61
C LYS A 220 -6.26 -12.21 -8.72
N TRP A 221 -5.45 -12.11 -9.76
CA TRP A 221 -4.13 -12.71 -9.80
C TRP A 221 -3.30 -12.27 -8.58
N ASN A 222 -2.74 -13.26 -7.87
CA ASN A 222 -1.87 -13.13 -6.69
C ASN A 222 -2.48 -12.51 -5.40
N GLY A 223 -3.79 -12.23 -5.36
CA GLY A 223 -4.48 -11.76 -4.15
C GLY A 223 -4.18 -10.30 -3.78
N GLY A 224 -5.18 -9.62 -3.23
CA GLY A 224 -5.07 -8.23 -2.77
C GLY A 224 -6.37 -7.44 -2.97
N TRP A 225 -6.45 -6.26 -2.38
CA TRP A 225 -7.60 -5.37 -2.52
C TRP A 225 -7.36 -4.32 -3.61
N GLY A 226 -8.42 -3.87 -4.31
CA GLY A 226 -8.32 -2.91 -5.43
C GLY A 226 -8.82 -3.41 -6.79
N ARG A 227 -8.32 -2.82 -7.87
CA ARG A 227 -8.66 -3.18 -9.27
C ARG A 227 -7.42 -3.57 -10.06
N GLN A 228 -7.63 -4.37 -11.11
CA GLN A 228 -6.63 -4.71 -12.11
C GLN A 228 -7.05 -4.14 -13.46
N THR A 229 -6.09 -3.68 -14.25
CA THR A 229 -6.34 -3.16 -15.61
C THR A 229 -5.79 -4.13 -16.65
N LEU A 230 -6.64 -4.45 -17.62
CA LEU A 230 -6.36 -5.44 -18.65
C LEU A 230 -6.45 -4.79 -20.04
N TRP A 231 -5.56 -5.18 -20.95
CA TRP A 231 -5.58 -4.75 -22.35
C TRP A 231 -5.69 -5.95 -23.28
N PHE A 232 -6.60 -5.88 -24.23
CA PHE A 232 -6.81 -6.90 -25.25
C PHE A 232 -6.55 -6.33 -26.65
N ASP A 233 -5.94 -7.12 -27.52
CA ASP A 233 -5.81 -6.73 -28.93
C ASP A 233 -7.09 -7.03 -29.73
N SER A 234 -7.07 -6.67 -31.02
CA SER A 234 -8.19 -6.89 -31.94
C SER A 234 -8.51 -8.37 -32.20
N GLN A 235 -7.62 -9.30 -31.83
CA GLN A 235 -7.85 -10.74 -31.87
C GLN A 235 -8.36 -11.26 -30.52
N ASN A 236 -8.75 -10.36 -29.63
CA ASN A 236 -9.21 -10.63 -28.28
C ASN A 236 -8.20 -11.41 -27.44
N ARG A 237 -6.91 -11.22 -27.69
CA ARG A 237 -5.82 -11.81 -26.91
C ARG A 237 -5.40 -10.81 -25.84
N LEU A 238 -5.20 -11.28 -24.61
CA LEU A 238 -4.66 -10.45 -23.55
C LEU A 238 -3.22 -10.04 -23.90
N VAL A 239 -2.97 -8.74 -23.82
CA VAL A 239 -1.70 -8.06 -24.11
C VAL A 239 -1.00 -7.65 -22.83
N ALA A 240 -1.73 -7.07 -21.88
CA ALA A 240 -1.17 -6.65 -20.60
C ALA A 240 -2.21 -6.83 -19.49
N ALA A 241 -1.75 -7.26 -18.33
CA ALA A 241 -2.50 -7.25 -17.08
C ALA A 241 -1.67 -6.56 -16.02
N VAL A 242 -2.14 -5.42 -15.52
CA VAL A 242 -1.45 -4.60 -14.52
C VAL A 242 -2.25 -4.65 -13.23
N ASN A 243 -1.66 -5.26 -12.20
CA ASN A 243 -2.22 -5.29 -10.85
C ASN A 243 -1.46 -4.30 -9.96
N LEU A 244 -2.15 -3.27 -9.50
CA LEU A 244 -1.71 -2.41 -8.41
C LEU A 244 -2.31 -2.97 -7.12
N GLY A 245 -1.46 -3.46 -6.24
CA GLY A 245 -1.81 -4.15 -5.02
C GLY A 245 -1.86 -3.25 -3.79
N SER A 246 -1.66 -3.85 -2.63
CA SER A 246 -1.70 -3.21 -1.31
C SER A 246 -0.34 -3.17 -0.62
N GLU A 247 0.68 -3.74 -1.27
CA GLU A 247 2.11 -3.78 -0.90
C GLU A 247 2.94 -4.06 -2.16
N VAL A 248 4.24 -3.76 -2.13
CA VAL A 248 5.13 -3.88 -3.31
C VAL A 248 5.09 -5.28 -3.93
N GLU A 249 5.06 -6.32 -3.10
CA GLU A 249 5.08 -7.73 -3.54
C GLU A 249 3.80 -8.17 -4.27
N THR A 250 2.75 -7.35 -4.18
CA THR A 250 1.47 -7.55 -4.86
C THR A 250 1.31 -6.67 -6.11
N ASN A 251 2.25 -5.74 -6.37
CA ASN A 251 2.34 -4.98 -7.61
C ASN A 251 2.99 -5.84 -8.69
N LEU A 252 2.17 -6.49 -9.51
CA LEU A 252 2.63 -7.40 -10.55
C LEU A 252 2.04 -7.04 -11.90
N TYR A 253 2.88 -7.14 -12.93
CA TYR A 253 2.52 -6.80 -14.30
C TYR A 253 2.82 -7.97 -15.22
N ALA A 254 1.82 -8.52 -15.90
CA ALA A 254 2.01 -9.56 -16.90
C ALA A 254 1.88 -8.95 -18.29
N ILE A 255 2.97 -8.92 -19.04
CA ILE A 255 3.05 -8.34 -20.38
C ILE A 255 3.28 -9.45 -21.40
N ARG A 256 2.43 -9.52 -22.42
CA ARG A 256 2.57 -10.49 -23.51
C ARG A 256 3.88 -10.24 -24.26
N ASP A 257 4.58 -11.32 -24.58
CA ASP A 257 5.84 -11.26 -25.31
C ASP A 257 5.68 -10.45 -26.62
N GLY A 258 6.58 -9.47 -26.82
CA GLY A 258 6.52 -8.52 -27.93
C GLY A 258 5.92 -7.15 -27.59
N TYR A 259 5.44 -6.95 -26.36
CA TYR A 259 4.88 -5.67 -25.88
C TYR A 259 5.72 -5.02 -24.77
N ASP A 260 6.87 -5.59 -24.43
CA ASP A 260 7.71 -5.20 -23.29
C ASP A 260 8.19 -3.74 -23.35
N SER A 261 8.43 -3.22 -24.56
CA SER A 261 8.79 -1.81 -24.76
C SER A 261 7.69 -0.83 -24.35
N ALA A 262 6.47 -1.31 -24.13
CA ALA A 262 5.32 -0.52 -23.66
C ALA A 262 5.02 -0.70 -22.16
N LEU A 263 5.89 -1.37 -21.37
CA LEU A 263 5.66 -1.58 -19.93
C LEU A 263 5.35 -0.27 -19.19
N SER A 264 6.17 0.77 -19.36
CA SER A 264 5.95 2.07 -18.71
C SER A 264 4.64 2.73 -19.12
N PHE A 265 4.17 2.50 -20.36
CA PHE A 265 2.86 2.96 -20.80
C PHE A 265 1.74 2.30 -20.01
N PHE A 266 1.77 0.97 -19.85
CA PHE A 266 0.71 0.23 -19.14
C PHE A 266 0.65 0.60 -17.65
N ILE A 267 1.80 0.74 -17.00
CA ILE A 267 1.87 1.19 -15.59
C ILE A 267 1.25 2.57 -15.47
N LYS A 268 1.73 3.55 -16.26
CA LYS A 268 1.23 4.92 -16.21
C LYS A 268 -0.26 5.02 -16.52
N ARG A 269 -0.74 4.36 -17.58
CA ARG A 269 -2.15 4.42 -18.00
C ARG A 269 -3.09 3.78 -16.98
N THR A 270 -2.62 2.77 -16.23
CA THR A 270 -3.38 2.20 -15.10
C THR A 270 -3.65 3.25 -14.03
N VAL A 271 -2.62 4.00 -13.64
CA VAL A 271 -2.73 5.07 -12.63
C VAL A 271 -3.64 6.19 -13.13
N GLU A 272 -3.46 6.64 -14.38
CA GLU A 272 -4.28 7.68 -15.00
C GLU A 272 -5.78 7.27 -15.07
N ASP A 273 -6.12 6.02 -15.43
CA ASP A 273 -7.53 5.60 -15.41
C ASP A 273 -8.13 5.60 -14.01
N GLY A 274 -7.34 5.15 -13.04
CA GLY A 274 -7.72 5.17 -11.64
C GLY A 274 -8.04 6.60 -11.18
N ILE A 275 -7.20 7.56 -11.54
CA ILE A 275 -7.41 9.00 -11.30
C ILE A 275 -8.67 9.49 -12.01
N ASP A 276 -8.89 9.18 -13.29
CA ASP A 276 -10.07 9.58 -14.06
C ASP A 276 -11.36 9.08 -13.36
N ARG A 277 -11.38 7.81 -12.97
CA ARG A 277 -12.51 7.19 -12.26
C ARG A 277 -12.76 7.84 -10.90
N LEU A 278 -11.71 8.09 -10.13
CA LEU A 278 -11.82 8.73 -8.83
C LEU A 278 -12.27 10.20 -8.96
N THR A 279 -11.88 10.88 -10.03
CA THR A 279 -12.40 12.23 -10.35
C THR A 279 -13.91 12.20 -10.57
N GLN A 280 -14.39 11.27 -11.41
CA GLN A 280 -15.83 11.10 -11.66
C GLN A 280 -16.58 10.73 -10.36
N LEU A 281 -15.98 9.91 -9.50
CA LEU A 281 -16.54 9.58 -8.21
C LEU A 281 -16.61 10.82 -7.30
N ALA A 282 -15.55 11.63 -7.23
CA ALA A 282 -15.54 12.87 -6.47
C ALA A 282 -16.65 13.82 -6.93
N ASP A 283 -16.86 13.94 -8.26
CA ASP A 283 -17.94 14.72 -8.89
C ASP A 283 -19.34 14.26 -8.49
N ARG A 284 -19.55 12.96 -8.33
CA ARG A 284 -20.81 12.43 -7.81
C ARG A 284 -20.97 12.63 -6.31
N LEU A 285 -19.91 12.45 -5.52
CA LEU A 285 -19.98 12.51 -4.06
C LEU A 285 -20.12 13.93 -3.53
N SER A 286 -19.43 14.90 -4.13
CA SER A 286 -19.45 16.31 -3.75
C SER A 286 -19.17 17.20 -4.96
N PRO A 287 -20.17 17.56 -5.77
CA PRO A 287 -19.98 18.45 -6.92
C PRO A 287 -19.27 19.75 -6.55
N LYS A 288 -18.38 20.26 -7.42
CA LYS A 288 -17.74 21.57 -7.22
C LYS A 288 -18.80 22.67 -7.26
N SER A 289 -18.71 23.64 -6.34
CA SER A 289 -19.63 24.77 -6.24
C SER A 289 -18.88 26.10 -6.21
N LYS A 290 -19.46 27.13 -6.83
CA LYS A 290 -18.98 28.52 -6.71
C LYS A 290 -19.55 29.24 -5.49
N THR A 291 -20.63 28.71 -4.92
CA THR A 291 -21.26 29.25 -3.71
C THR A 291 -20.35 28.99 -2.51
N PRO A 292 -19.99 30.00 -1.71
CA PRO A 292 -19.19 29.81 -0.50
C PRO A 292 -19.79 28.75 0.43
N LEU A 293 -18.93 27.89 0.97
CA LEU A 293 -19.28 26.91 2.01
C LEU A 293 -19.04 27.53 3.39
N VAL A 294 -19.99 27.36 4.30
CA VAL A 294 -19.90 27.89 5.67
C VAL A 294 -20.13 26.77 6.66
N LEU A 295 -19.10 26.45 7.44
CA LEU A 295 -19.23 25.56 8.61
C LEU A 295 -19.62 26.42 9.82
N LEU A 296 -20.79 26.18 10.39
CA LEU A 296 -21.41 27.07 11.39
C LEU A 296 -21.66 26.34 12.70
N GLY A 297 -21.24 26.91 13.83
CA GLY A 297 -21.68 26.52 15.18
C GLY A 297 -20.76 25.55 15.94
N GLY A 298 -19.81 24.91 15.27
CA GLY A 298 -18.91 23.94 15.90
C GLY A 298 -17.81 24.55 16.78
N THR A 299 -17.07 23.70 17.47
CA THR A 299 -15.90 24.07 18.27
C THR A 299 -14.65 23.99 17.41
N LEU A 300 -14.02 25.13 17.13
CA LEU A 300 -12.81 25.20 16.32
C LEU A 300 -11.55 24.98 17.18
N ILE A 301 -10.78 23.94 16.84
CA ILE A 301 -9.48 23.61 17.42
C ILE A 301 -8.42 23.90 16.35
N ASP A 302 -7.92 25.13 16.31
CA ASP A 302 -6.97 25.62 15.29
C ASP A 302 -5.51 25.14 15.50
N VAL A 303 -5.27 24.24 16.45
CA VAL A 303 -3.96 23.63 16.78
C VAL A 303 -2.80 24.61 17.05
N THR A 304 -3.07 25.90 17.25
CA THR A 304 -2.06 26.92 17.54
C THR A 304 -1.61 26.97 19.00
N GLY A 305 -2.24 26.18 19.88
CA GLY A 305 -2.09 26.28 21.34
C GLY A 305 -3.07 27.27 22.00
N LYS A 306 -3.81 28.07 21.20
CA LYS A 306 -4.89 28.92 21.71
C LYS A 306 -6.09 28.06 22.17
N PRO A 307 -6.90 28.54 23.14
CA PRO A 307 -8.11 27.85 23.54
C PRO A 307 -9.06 27.61 22.36
N PRO A 308 -9.77 26.46 22.33
CA PRO A 308 -10.78 26.21 21.30
C PRO A 308 -11.87 27.28 21.25
N ILE A 309 -12.32 27.64 20.05
CA ILE A 309 -13.38 28.64 19.84
C ILE A 309 -14.72 27.92 19.72
N THR A 310 -15.57 28.05 20.74
CA THR A 310 -16.95 27.54 20.69
C THR A 310 -17.83 28.43 19.81
N ASN A 311 -18.87 27.85 19.20
CA ASN A 311 -19.78 28.56 18.27
C ASN A 311 -19.00 29.33 17.19
N SER A 312 -18.11 28.61 16.50
CA SER A 312 -17.24 29.16 15.47
C SER A 312 -17.94 29.26 14.10
N VAL A 313 -17.34 30.02 13.21
CA VAL A 313 -17.66 30.06 11.78
C VAL A 313 -16.38 29.86 11.00
N VAL A 314 -16.41 28.98 10.00
CA VAL A 314 -15.37 28.86 8.98
C VAL A 314 -16.04 29.07 7.62
N VAL A 315 -15.60 30.11 6.90
CA VAL A 315 -16.11 30.46 5.57
C VAL A 315 -15.06 30.07 4.54
N ILE A 316 -15.47 29.31 3.53
CA ILE A 316 -14.63 28.70 2.51
C ILE A 316 -15.16 29.11 1.12
N GLN A 317 -14.28 29.55 0.23
CA GLN A 317 -14.60 29.90 -1.15
C GLN A 317 -13.56 29.30 -2.09
N GLY A 318 -14.04 28.52 -3.06
CA GLY A 318 -13.14 27.65 -3.82
C GLY A 318 -12.41 26.71 -2.87
N ASP A 319 -11.09 26.71 -2.94
CA ASP A 319 -10.20 25.91 -2.09
C ASP A 319 -9.57 26.72 -0.93
N ARG A 320 -10.06 27.93 -0.64
CA ARG A 320 -9.47 28.83 0.37
C ARG A 320 -10.41 29.13 1.52
N ILE A 321 -9.83 29.24 2.72
CA ILE A 321 -10.50 29.79 3.90
C ILE A 321 -10.42 31.32 3.78
N ILE A 322 -11.56 31.99 3.77
CA ILE A 322 -11.61 33.47 3.73
C ILE A 322 -11.84 34.08 5.12
N ALA A 323 -12.44 33.34 6.04
CA ALA A 323 -12.60 33.76 7.44
C ALA A 323 -12.76 32.55 8.35
N ALA A 324 -12.17 32.59 9.54
CA ALA A 324 -12.31 31.58 10.59
C ALA A 324 -12.24 32.23 11.98
N GLY A 325 -13.18 31.93 12.87
CA GLY A 325 -13.24 32.58 14.19
C GLY A 325 -14.62 32.54 14.86
N PRO A 326 -14.83 33.32 15.94
CA PRO A 326 -16.10 33.36 16.66
C PRO A 326 -17.25 33.86 15.78
N ARG A 327 -18.43 33.24 15.89
CA ARG A 327 -19.63 33.63 15.11
C ARG A 327 -19.96 35.12 15.18
N ALA A 328 -19.74 35.77 16.32
CA ALA A 328 -20.02 37.19 16.52
C ALA A 328 -19.13 38.12 15.67
N GLN A 329 -17.99 37.63 15.18
CA GLN A 329 -17.00 38.44 14.45
C GLN A 329 -17.02 38.19 12.94
N ILE A 330 -17.74 37.17 12.47
CA ILE A 330 -17.74 36.76 11.07
C ILE A 330 -19.10 37.04 10.43
N LYS A 331 -19.07 37.79 9.33
CA LYS A 331 -20.21 37.98 8.44
C LYS A 331 -20.33 36.77 7.52
N ILE A 332 -21.49 36.13 7.53
CA ILE A 332 -21.82 35.02 6.62
C ILE A 332 -22.16 35.62 5.24
N PRO A 333 -21.52 35.17 4.14
CA PRO A 333 -21.89 35.58 2.79
C PRO A 333 -23.31 35.15 2.40
N ASP A 334 -23.93 35.89 1.48
CA ASP A 334 -25.23 35.55 0.87
C ASP A 334 -25.11 35.72 -0.65
N PRO A 335 -25.28 34.65 -1.47
CA PRO A 335 -25.64 33.28 -1.06
C PRO A 335 -24.47 32.51 -0.43
N ALA A 336 -24.80 31.53 0.43
CA ALA A 336 -23.86 30.55 0.99
C ALA A 336 -24.51 29.18 1.19
N THR A 337 -23.71 28.12 1.03
CA THR A 337 -24.07 26.76 1.47
C THR A 337 -23.68 26.63 2.94
N ILE A 338 -24.66 26.58 3.84
CA ILE A 338 -24.42 26.49 5.28
C ILE A 338 -24.49 25.02 5.71
N VAL A 339 -23.48 24.58 6.45
CA VAL A 339 -23.42 23.28 7.11
C VAL A 339 -23.39 23.51 8.61
N ASP A 340 -24.42 23.02 9.29
CA ASP A 340 -24.47 23.05 10.76
C ASP A 340 -23.45 22.06 11.34
N THR A 341 -22.56 22.59 12.17
CA THR A 341 -21.51 21.85 12.89
C THR A 341 -21.68 21.97 14.40
N SER A 342 -22.85 22.41 14.87
CA SER A 342 -23.16 22.49 16.29
C SER A 342 -22.92 21.15 16.99
N GLY A 343 -22.21 21.19 18.12
CA GLY A 343 -21.80 19.99 18.86
C GLY A 343 -20.68 19.16 18.20
N LYS A 344 -20.07 19.64 17.11
CA LYS A 344 -18.92 19.02 16.44
C LYS A 344 -17.63 19.79 16.69
N PHE A 345 -16.50 19.18 16.31
CA PHE A 345 -15.16 19.75 16.49
C PHE A 345 -14.47 19.89 15.15
N LEU A 346 -13.94 21.08 14.85
CA LEU A 346 -13.26 21.39 13.60
C LEU A 346 -11.74 21.42 13.83
N LEU A 347 -11.00 20.66 13.04
CA LEU A 347 -9.53 20.60 13.06
C LEU A 347 -8.98 20.83 11.64
N PRO A 348 -7.74 21.31 11.49
CA PRO A 348 -7.05 21.23 10.20
C PRO A 348 -6.98 19.77 9.74
N GLY A 349 -6.99 19.55 8.43
CA GLY A 349 -6.80 18.21 7.87
C GLY A 349 -5.46 17.60 8.27
N LEU A 350 -5.47 16.28 8.51
CA LEU A 350 -4.33 15.54 9.02
C LEU A 350 -3.29 15.26 7.93
N TRP A 351 -2.06 15.07 8.38
CA TRP A 351 -0.89 14.75 7.59
C TRP A 351 -0.35 13.39 7.97
N ASP A 352 -0.15 12.53 6.97
CA ASP A 352 0.68 11.33 7.11
C ASP A 352 2.03 11.59 6.44
N MET A 353 3.09 11.78 7.24
CA MET A 353 4.44 12.06 6.73
C MET A 353 5.22 10.81 6.35
N HIS A 354 4.67 9.62 6.55
CA HIS A 354 5.32 8.40 6.09
C HIS A 354 4.30 7.44 5.54
N SER A 355 4.04 7.52 4.25
CA SER A 355 3.12 6.62 3.56
C SER A 355 3.79 6.01 2.34
N HIS A 356 3.22 4.89 1.87
CA HIS A 356 3.53 4.32 0.57
C HIS A 356 2.20 4.01 -0.13
N PHE A 357 1.92 4.72 -1.21
CA PHE A 357 0.72 4.52 -2.00
C PHE A 357 0.96 3.42 -3.02
N TYR A 358 0.30 2.27 -2.85
CA TYR A 358 0.40 1.18 -3.82
C TYR A 358 -0.69 1.21 -4.88
N GLN A 359 -1.78 1.93 -4.61
CA GLN A 359 -2.91 2.11 -5.53
C GLN A 359 -3.66 3.42 -5.23
N VAL A 360 -4.34 3.94 -6.24
CA VAL A 360 -5.06 5.22 -6.13
C VAL A 360 -6.25 5.13 -5.16
N GLU A 361 -6.81 3.94 -4.95
CA GLU A 361 -7.91 3.71 -4.01
C GLU A 361 -7.52 3.92 -2.53
N PHE A 362 -6.23 4.07 -2.19
CA PHE A 362 -5.86 4.57 -0.86
C PHE A 362 -6.30 6.04 -0.67
N GLY A 363 -6.44 6.81 -1.76
CA GLY A 363 -6.85 8.21 -1.71
C GLY A 363 -8.16 8.43 -0.94
N PRO A 364 -9.30 7.82 -1.34
CA PRO A 364 -10.55 8.00 -0.62
C PRO A 364 -10.50 7.49 0.83
N ALA A 365 -9.77 6.40 1.11
CA ALA A 365 -9.58 5.87 2.47
C ALA A 365 -8.83 6.86 3.38
N TYR A 366 -7.77 7.50 2.86
CA TYR A 366 -7.02 8.51 3.58
C TYR A 366 -7.89 9.74 3.86
N LEU A 367 -8.61 10.23 2.85
CA LEU A 367 -9.55 11.33 3.04
C LEU A 367 -10.62 10.98 4.08
N ALA A 368 -11.21 9.78 4.02
CA ALA A 368 -12.23 9.33 4.96
C ALA A 368 -11.74 9.34 6.42
N ALA A 369 -10.46 9.03 6.63
CA ALA A 369 -9.78 9.11 7.92
C ALA A 369 -9.36 10.54 8.34
N GLY A 370 -9.65 11.54 7.51
CA GLY A 370 -9.31 12.94 7.76
C GLY A 370 -7.90 13.34 7.32
N ILE A 371 -7.20 12.48 6.57
CA ILE A 371 -5.85 12.74 6.06
C ILE A 371 -5.97 13.47 4.73
N THR A 372 -5.65 14.77 4.71
CA THR A 372 -5.76 15.63 3.52
C THR A 372 -4.41 15.92 2.88
N THR A 373 -3.32 15.54 3.53
CA THR A 373 -1.96 15.62 2.96
C THR A 373 -1.18 14.37 3.35
N ALA A 374 -0.44 13.81 2.41
CA ALA A 374 0.39 12.64 2.63
C ALA A 374 1.76 12.84 1.96
N ARG A 375 2.83 12.34 2.60
CA ARG A 375 4.14 12.23 1.98
C ARG A 375 4.40 10.77 1.63
N ASP A 376 4.52 10.50 0.33
CA ASP A 376 5.05 9.21 -0.11
C ASP A 376 6.58 9.23 0.06
N VAL A 377 7.11 8.23 0.78
CA VAL A 377 8.53 8.18 1.13
C VAL A 377 9.31 7.13 0.34
N GLY A 378 8.87 6.87 -0.89
CA GLY A 378 9.63 6.14 -1.89
C GLY A 378 8.72 5.23 -2.71
N ASN A 379 8.62 5.54 -4.00
CA ASN A 379 7.79 4.82 -4.96
C ASN A 379 8.39 4.89 -6.38
N ASP A 380 7.69 4.26 -7.34
CA ASP A 380 7.90 4.48 -8.77
C ASP A 380 7.61 5.95 -9.13
N ILE A 381 8.56 6.60 -9.81
CA ILE A 381 8.48 8.03 -10.13
C ILE A 381 7.24 8.38 -10.96
N GLU A 382 6.82 7.53 -11.90
CA GLU A 382 5.64 7.77 -12.72
C GLU A 382 4.34 7.64 -11.94
N PHE A 383 4.31 6.75 -10.93
CA PHE A 383 3.15 6.59 -10.05
C PHE A 383 2.96 7.83 -9.18
N ASP A 384 4.02 8.21 -8.45
CA ASP A 384 3.99 9.32 -7.51
C ASP A 384 3.69 10.66 -8.18
N THR A 385 4.35 10.93 -9.32
CA THR A 385 4.14 12.19 -10.04
C THR A 385 2.74 12.29 -10.62
N ALA A 386 2.18 11.19 -11.16
CA ALA A 386 0.80 11.17 -11.65
C ALA A 386 -0.20 11.45 -10.53
N LEU A 387 -0.05 10.82 -9.36
CA LEU A 387 -0.92 11.03 -8.22
C LEU A 387 -0.83 12.46 -7.67
N ARG A 388 0.40 12.98 -7.50
CA ARG A 388 0.66 14.35 -7.04
C ARG A 388 0.06 15.39 -7.99
N ASP A 389 0.32 15.24 -9.28
CA ASP A 389 -0.07 16.25 -10.26
C ASP A 389 -1.60 16.28 -10.44
N ALA A 390 -2.25 15.12 -10.37
CA ALA A 390 -3.71 15.03 -10.32
C ALA A 390 -4.28 15.72 -9.07
N ALA A 391 -3.74 15.43 -7.88
CA ALA A 391 -4.19 16.05 -6.64
C ALA A 391 -4.02 17.59 -6.67
N LYS A 392 -2.90 18.10 -7.20
CA LYS A 392 -2.66 19.55 -7.37
C LYS A 392 -3.67 20.21 -8.31
N GLN A 393 -4.17 19.48 -9.30
CA GLN A 393 -5.19 19.96 -10.24
C GLN A 393 -6.63 19.79 -9.72
N GLY A 394 -6.81 19.26 -8.51
CA GLY A 394 -8.12 18.92 -7.97
C GLY A 394 -8.83 17.84 -8.79
N GLN A 395 -8.04 16.92 -9.35
CA GLN A 395 -8.43 15.66 -9.97
C GLN A 395 -8.14 14.49 -9.01
N GLY A 396 -8.71 13.33 -9.31
CA GLY A 396 -8.71 12.17 -8.44
C GLY A 396 -9.59 12.38 -7.21
N LEU A 397 -9.35 11.55 -6.20
CA LEU A 397 -10.01 11.63 -4.89
C LEU A 397 -9.02 11.12 -3.86
N GLY A 398 -8.22 12.02 -3.28
CA GLY A 398 -7.14 11.67 -2.36
C GLY A 398 -6.50 12.90 -1.71
N PRO A 399 -5.57 12.69 -0.76
CA PRO A 399 -4.82 13.78 -0.15
C PRO A 399 -3.93 14.51 -1.18
N GLN A 400 -3.51 15.73 -0.83
CA GLN A 400 -2.37 16.35 -1.50
C GLN A 400 -1.10 15.54 -1.23
N MET A 401 -0.28 15.33 -2.26
CA MET A 401 0.92 14.52 -2.14
C MET A 401 2.18 15.40 -2.07
N LEU A 402 3.05 15.07 -1.12
CA LEU A 402 4.47 15.44 -1.09
C LEU A 402 5.29 14.20 -1.41
N LEU A 403 6.45 14.36 -2.04
CA LEU A 403 7.20 13.21 -2.54
C LEU A 403 8.66 13.21 -2.04
N ALA A 404 9.14 12.05 -1.61
CA ALA A 404 10.54 11.80 -1.33
C ALA A 404 11.13 10.77 -2.31
N GLY A 405 12.13 11.18 -3.10
CA GLY A 405 12.71 10.35 -4.15
C GLY A 405 13.57 9.23 -3.58
N TYR A 406 13.31 7.98 -3.94
CA TYR A 406 14.00 6.81 -3.40
C TYR A 406 15.40 6.64 -4.00
N ILE A 407 16.43 6.53 -3.16
CA ILE A 407 17.80 6.18 -3.57
C ILE A 407 18.36 5.09 -2.66
N ASP A 408 18.92 4.03 -3.25
CA ASP A 408 19.70 3.00 -2.55
C ASP A 408 21.12 2.85 -3.12
N GLY A 409 22.00 2.16 -2.41
CA GLY A 409 23.28 1.72 -2.97
C GLY A 409 23.12 0.50 -3.88
N LYS A 410 24.07 0.23 -4.79
CA LYS A 410 24.01 -0.97 -5.64
C LYS A 410 23.95 -2.26 -4.81
N ASN A 411 22.94 -3.07 -5.10
CA ASN A 411 22.67 -4.35 -4.46
C ASN A 411 21.71 -5.21 -5.31
N GLU A 412 21.67 -6.51 -5.05
CA GLU A 412 20.83 -7.46 -5.80
C GLU A 412 19.33 -7.42 -5.43
N PHE A 413 18.96 -6.75 -4.32
CA PHE A 413 17.64 -6.77 -3.72
C PHE A 413 17.12 -5.35 -3.44
N HIS A 414 16.77 -4.64 -4.51
CA HIS A 414 16.18 -3.30 -4.46
C HIS A 414 14.67 -3.31 -4.76
N SER A 415 13.95 -2.39 -4.11
CA SER A 415 12.51 -2.16 -4.36
C SER A 415 12.26 -1.31 -5.61
N PHE A 416 13.18 -0.41 -5.95
CA PHE A 416 13.05 0.53 -7.08
C PHE A 416 14.40 0.71 -7.80
N ASP A 417 14.36 1.30 -9.00
CA ASP A 417 15.45 1.24 -9.97
C ASP A 417 16.62 2.20 -9.71
N VAL A 418 16.48 3.19 -8.81
CA VAL A 418 17.51 4.21 -8.61
C VAL A 418 18.54 3.75 -7.58
N GLN A 419 19.65 3.21 -8.10
CA GLN A 419 20.83 2.85 -7.32
C GLN A 419 22.05 3.70 -7.67
N VAL A 420 22.90 3.93 -6.67
CA VAL A 420 24.13 4.74 -6.81
C VAL A 420 25.34 4.06 -6.17
N GLU A 421 26.52 4.27 -6.75
CA GLU A 421 27.82 3.87 -6.21
C GLU A 421 28.82 5.01 -6.12
N THR A 422 28.71 6.02 -6.99
CA THR A 422 29.65 7.15 -7.06
C THR A 422 28.99 8.48 -6.66
N ALA A 423 29.81 9.49 -6.39
CA ALA A 423 29.32 10.83 -6.08
C ALA A 423 28.65 11.48 -7.30
N GLU A 424 29.11 11.16 -8.51
CA GLU A 424 28.54 11.61 -9.78
C GLU A 424 27.14 11.02 -10.00
N GLU A 425 26.98 9.72 -9.79
CA GLU A 425 25.68 9.03 -9.85
C GLU A 425 24.72 9.58 -8.80
N ALA A 426 25.20 9.81 -7.57
CA ALA A 426 24.42 10.45 -6.51
C ALA A 426 23.87 11.82 -6.93
N ARG A 427 24.71 12.71 -7.46
CA ARG A 427 24.27 14.03 -7.91
C ARG A 427 23.26 13.93 -9.05
N ALA A 428 23.50 13.04 -10.02
CA ALA A 428 22.58 12.83 -11.12
C ALA A 428 21.21 12.31 -10.64
N ALA A 429 21.18 11.39 -9.67
CA ALA A 429 19.94 10.87 -9.09
C ALA A 429 19.15 11.96 -8.35
N VAL A 430 19.81 12.81 -7.56
CA VAL A 430 19.13 13.94 -6.89
C VAL A 430 18.56 14.92 -7.93
N GLN A 431 19.34 15.27 -8.95
CA GLN A 431 18.88 16.17 -10.01
C GLN A 431 17.70 15.58 -10.79
N HIS A 432 17.68 14.27 -11.00
CA HIS A 432 16.55 13.56 -11.64
C HIS A 432 15.25 13.77 -10.85
N TYR A 433 15.27 13.51 -9.54
CA TYR A 433 14.10 13.73 -8.68
C TYR A 433 13.72 15.22 -8.56
N LYS A 434 14.71 16.12 -8.48
CA LYS A 434 14.44 17.56 -8.48
C LYS A 434 13.72 18.01 -9.74
N ASN A 435 14.16 17.53 -10.91
CA ASN A 435 13.54 17.85 -12.19
C ASN A 435 12.10 17.33 -12.29
N ALA A 436 11.80 16.21 -11.61
CA ALA A 436 10.45 15.68 -11.48
C ALA A 436 9.61 16.38 -10.40
N GLY A 437 10.16 17.36 -9.69
CA GLY A 437 9.45 18.20 -8.72
C GLY A 437 9.31 17.59 -7.33
N PHE A 438 10.18 16.67 -6.93
CA PHE A 438 10.20 16.11 -5.58
C PHE A 438 10.75 17.14 -4.57
N GLU A 439 10.25 17.09 -3.34
CA GLU A 439 10.65 17.99 -2.26
C GLU A 439 11.79 17.42 -1.40
N GLN A 440 11.94 16.09 -1.38
CA GLN A 440 12.86 15.38 -0.50
C GLN A 440 13.51 14.18 -1.21
N ILE A 441 14.59 13.64 -0.65
CA ILE A 441 15.22 12.37 -1.05
C ILE A 441 15.14 11.37 0.11
N LYS A 442 14.67 10.15 -0.15
CA LYS A 442 14.68 9.00 0.77
C LYS A 442 15.95 8.17 0.57
N ILE A 443 16.70 7.96 1.64
CA ILE A 443 17.88 7.09 1.72
C ILE A 443 17.51 5.68 2.21
N ARG A 444 18.20 4.69 1.64
CA ARG A 444 18.07 3.26 1.98
C ARG A 444 19.38 2.63 2.40
N ASP A 445 19.26 1.38 2.86
CA ASP A 445 20.24 0.67 3.67
C ASP A 445 21.64 0.53 3.06
N HIS A 446 21.79 0.52 1.73
CA HIS A 446 23.06 0.18 1.08
C HIS A 446 23.85 1.41 0.60
N VAL A 447 23.35 2.62 0.84
CA VAL A 447 24.08 3.85 0.51
C VAL A 447 25.34 3.98 1.36
N LYS A 448 26.50 4.17 0.72
CA LYS A 448 27.79 4.36 1.41
C LYS A 448 27.92 5.80 1.93
N LEU A 449 28.70 6.01 2.98
CA LEU A 449 28.93 7.34 3.60
C LEU A 449 29.30 8.43 2.58
N GLU A 450 30.26 8.18 1.69
CA GLU A 450 30.70 9.19 0.72
C GLU A 450 29.61 9.51 -0.33
N THR A 451 28.82 8.52 -0.71
CA THR A 451 27.66 8.70 -1.58
C THR A 451 26.55 9.46 -0.85
N LEU A 452 26.32 9.18 0.44
CA LEU A 452 25.36 9.90 1.28
C LEU A 452 25.71 11.39 1.36
N LYS A 453 26.99 11.72 1.64
CA LYS A 453 27.47 13.11 1.65
C LYS A 453 27.25 13.82 0.31
N ALA A 454 27.45 13.11 -0.81
CA ALA A 454 27.21 13.67 -2.13
C ALA A 454 25.72 13.91 -2.39
N ILE A 455 24.85 13.00 -1.94
CA ILE A 455 23.38 13.15 -2.03
C ILE A 455 22.91 14.35 -1.21
N THR A 456 23.31 14.44 0.07
CA THR A 456 22.87 15.49 0.99
C THR A 456 23.35 16.86 0.53
N ALA A 457 24.63 17.00 0.15
CA ALA A 457 25.17 18.25 -0.37
C ALA A 457 24.41 18.74 -1.61
N GLU A 458 24.09 17.84 -2.55
CA GLU A 458 23.36 18.21 -3.77
C GLU A 458 21.88 18.51 -3.50
N ALA A 459 21.23 17.74 -2.62
CA ALA A 459 19.85 17.96 -2.22
C ALA A 459 19.71 19.35 -1.58
N HIS A 460 20.59 19.68 -0.61
CA HIS A 460 20.61 20.98 0.03
C HIS A 460 20.91 22.12 -0.95
N ARG A 461 21.85 21.93 -1.89
CA ARG A 461 22.13 22.90 -2.97
C ARG A 461 20.89 23.19 -3.82
N LEU A 462 20.03 22.20 -4.03
CA LEU A 462 18.79 22.30 -4.80
C LEU A 462 17.57 22.67 -3.94
N GLY A 463 17.78 22.96 -2.65
CA GLY A 463 16.73 23.33 -1.69
C GLY A 463 15.80 22.19 -1.27
N MET A 464 16.23 20.94 -1.48
CA MET A 464 15.56 19.72 -1.00
C MET A 464 16.11 19.31 0.36
N THR A 465 15.37 18.48 1.09
CA THR A 465 15.87 17.81 2.32
C THR A 465 16.15 16.33 2.05
N VAL A 466 16.79 15.67 3.00
CA VAL A 466 17.07 14.23 2.96
C VAL A 466 16.47 13.54 4.18
N THR A 467 15.67 12.51 3.92
CA THR A 467 15.08 11.61 4.92
C THR A 467 15.55 10.19 4.65
N GLY A 468 15.42 9.27 5.60
CA GLY A 468 15.64 7.88 5.27
C GLY A 468 15.87 6.95 6.43
N HIS A 469 16.25 5.74 6.05
CA HIS A 469 16.93 4.82 6.95
C HIS A 469 18.32 5.34 7.24
N VAL A 470 18.87 4.92 8.38
CA VAL A 470 20.30 5.04 8.61
C VAL A 470 20.99 3.89 7.87
N PRO A 471 21.90 4.16 6.91
CA PRO A 471 22.54 3.10 6.13
C PRO A 471 23.37 2.12 6.99
N LYS A 472 23.52 0.90 6.50
CA LYS A 472 24.30 -0.15 7.17
C LYS A 472 25.75 0.30 7.36
N GLY A 473 26.27 0.09 8.57
CA GLY A 473 27.64 0.47 8.94
C GLY A 473 27.81 1.92 9.43
N MET A 474 26.71 2.66 9.63
CA MET A 474 26.70 4.02 10.18
C MET A 474 25.66 4.14 11.29
N ASN A 475 25.88 4.88 12.38
CA ASN A 475 24.78 5.20 13.30
C ASN A 475 24.05 6.50 12.92
N ALA A 476 22.93 6.78 13.58
CA ALA A 476 22.11 7.97 13.35
C ALA A 476 22.89 9.29 13.49
N LEU A 477 23.85 9.37 14.43
CA LEU A 477 24.69 10.57 14.58
C LEU A 477 25.54 10.79 13.33
N GLN A 478 26.17 9.74 12.81
CA GLN A 478 26.98 9.80 11.59
C GLN A 478 26.15 10.13 10.35
N ALA A 479 24.90 9.64 10.29
CA ALA A 479 23.99 9.92 9.18
C ALA A 479 23.53 11.39 9.18
N VAL A 480 23.23 11.95 10.35
CA VAL A 480 22.89 13.37 10.52
C VAL A 480 24.10 14.26 10.27
N GLU A 481 25.29 13.89 10.76
CA GLU A 481 26.56 14.57 10.45
C GLU A 481 26.85 14.56 8.94
N ALA A 482 26.46 13.49 8.23
CA ALA A 482 26.56 13.41 6.78
C ALA A 482 25.49 14.24 6.04
N GLY A 483 24.58 14.91 6.76
CA GLY A 483 23.60 15.87 6.22
C GLY A 483 22.17 15.36 6.11
N MET A 484 21.80 14.23 6.75
CA MET A 484 20.39 13.83 6.81
C MET A 484 19.59 14.77 7.73
N ASP A 485 18.51 15.36 7.19
CA ASP A 485 17.61 16.24 7.93
C ASP A 485 16.60 15.47 8.79
N GLN A 486 16.22 14.27 8.33
CA GLN A 486 15.20 13.44 8.96
C GLN A 486 15.60 11.97 9.02
N ILE A 487 15.29 11.32 10.13
CA ILE A 487 15.44 9.87 10.29
C ILE A 487 14.06 9.24 10.39
N ASN A 488 13.78 8.29 9.50
CA ASN A 488 12.56 7.51 9.51
C ASN A 488 12.71 6.28 10.42
N HIS A 489 11.62 5.89 11.05
CA HIS A 489 11.49 4.73 11.94
C HIS A 489 12.35 4.83 13.21
N LEU A 490 11.69 4.67 14.36
CA LEU A 490 12.33 4.96 15.64
C LEU A 490 13.46 3.98 16.01
N ASN A 491 13.51 2.78 15.41
CA ASN A 491 14.64 1.86 15.56
C ASN A 491 15.94 2.46 15.02
N TYR A 492 15.91 3.16 13.88
CA TYR A 492 17.10 3.83 13.34
C TYR A 492 17.51 5.04 14.19
N VAL A 493 16.56 5.80 14.72
CA VAL A 493 16.84 6.87 15.69
C VAL A 493 17.51 6.32 16.94
N GLY A 494 17.04 5.15 17.42
CA GLY A 494 17.62 4.45 18.55
C GLY A 494 19.13 4.24 18.42
N SER A 495 19.66 4.02 17.21
CA SER A 495 21.10 3.84 16.99
C SER A 495 21.98 5.02 17.46
N ALA A 496 21.42 6.23 17.61
CA ALA A 496 22.12 7.37 18.21
C ALA A 496 22.41 7.17 19.71
N PHE A 497 21.58 6.37 20.39
CA PHE A 497 21.62 6.12 21.83
C PHE A 497 22.36 4.81 22.16
N PHE A 498 22.63 3.99 21.14
CA PHE A 498 23.26 2.67 21.26
C PHE A 498 24.42 2.50 20.27
N PRO A 499 25.56 3.18 20.48
CA PRO A 499 26.63 3.27 19.49
C PRO A 499 27.35 1.94 19.18
N LYS A 500 27.08 0.86 19.92
CA LYS A 500 27.68 -0.48 19.71
C LYS A 500 26.75 -1.50 19.01
N GLY A 501 25.54 -1.10 18.61
CA GLY A 501 24.58 -1.95 17.90
C GLY A 501 24.52 -1.71 16.39
N ASP A 502 23.96 -2.67 15.64
CA ASP A 502 23.60 -2.48 14.23
C ASP A 502 22.39 -1.52 14.13
N PRO A 503 22.43 -0.44 13.32
CA PRO A 503 21.47 0.66 13.37
C PRO A 503 20.00 0.28 13.13
N GLY A 504 19.75 -0.79 12.38
CA GLY A 504 18.39 -1.26 12.10
C GLY A 504 17.81 -2.19 13.17
N GLN A 505 18.63 -2.65 14.13
CA GLN A 505 18.21 -3.68 15.09
C GLN A 505 17.45 -3.08 16.28
N PRO A 506 16.27 -3.62 16.62
CA PRO A 506 15.51 -3.21 17.81
C PRO A 506 16.34 -3.34 19.09
N GLN A 507 16.34 -2.29 19.90
CA GLN A 507 17.06 -2.27 21.18
C GLN A 507 16.07 -2.47 22.32
N VAL A 508 16.38 -3.41 23.21
CA VAL A 508 15.43 -3.92 24.23
C VAL A 508 15.30 -2.99 25.43
N SER A 509 16.30 -2.14 25.70
CA SER A 509 16.27 -1.18 26.81
C SER A 509 17.15 0.03 26.54
N ILE A 510 16.67 1.23 26.88
CA ILE A 510 17.42 2.49 26.79
C ILE A 510 17.56 3.16 28.17
N ASP A 511 18.77 3.58 28.54
CA ASP A 511 18.99 4.49 29.67
C ASP A 511 19.06 5.93 29.16
N LEU A 512 17.92 6.64 29.25
CA LEU A 512 17.78 8.03 28.81
C LEU A 512 18.57 9.02 29.67
N GLU A 513 19.00 8.63 30.87
CA GLU A 513 19.74 9.50 31.79
C GLU A 513 21.25 9.40 31.63
N SER A 514 21.73 8.41 30.87
CA SER A 514 23.15 8.23 30.58
C SER A 514 23.76 9.46 29.87
N PRO A 515 25.08 9.70 30.03
CA PRO A 515 25.78 10.76 29.30
C PRO A 515 25.62 10.66 27.78
N ASP A 516 25.61 9.44 27.24
CA ASP A 516 25.47 9.17 25.81
C ASP A 516 24.06 9.54 25.30
N SER A 517 23.00 9.15 26.02
CA SER A 517 21.63 9.55 25.68
C SER A 517 21.43 11.05 25.74
N LYS A 518 22.00 11.72 26.76
CA LYS A 518 21.96 13.18 26.87
C LYS A 518 22.73 13.86 25.75
N TYR A 519 23.85 13.28 25.32
CA TYR A 519 24.59 13.75 24.15
C TYR A 519 23.77 13.58 22.87
N ALA A 520 23.19 12.41 22.63
CA ALA A 520 22.36 12.14 21.46
C ALA A 520 21.18 13.12 21.35
N LEU A 521 20.46 13.37 22.46
CA LEU A 521 19.35 14.35 22.47
C LEU A 521 19.81 15.77 22.13
N ARG A 522 20.94 16.23 22.69
CA ARG A 522 21.48 17.55 22.35
C ARG A 522 21.91 17.62 20.89
N PHE A 523 22.64 16.59 20.42
CA PHE A 523 23.11 16.52 19.06
C PHE A 523 21.97 16.59 18.05
N LEU A 524 20.94 15.75 18.20
CA LEU A 524 19.78 15.74 17.31
C LEU A 524 19.03 17.08 17.32
N LYS A 525 18.91 17.72 18.50
CA LYS A 525 18.31 19.04 18.62
C LYS A 525 19.11 20.13 17.92
N GLU A 526 20.43 20.17 18.15
CA GLU A 526 21.34 21.17 17.57
C GLU A 526 21.40 21.09 16.05
N HIS A 527 21.25 19.88 15.50
CA HIS A 527 21.16 19.65 14.05
C HIS A 527 19.75 19.86 13.47
N GLY A 528 18.75 20.16 14.31
CA GLY A 528 17.36 20.31 13.87
C GLY A 528 16.77 19.03 13.29
N THR A 529 17.26 17.86 13.71
CA THR A 529 16.83 16.57 13.17
C THR A 529 15.34 16.34 13.39
N VAL A 530 14.63 15.95 12.34
CA VAL A 530 13.22 15.54 12.40
C VAL A 530 13.13 14.03 12.52
N THR A 531 12.08 13.52 13.17
CA THR A 531 11.77 12.09 13.17
C THR A 531 10.30 11.81 12.91
N ASP A 532 10.04 10.73 12.18
CA ASP A 532 8.77 10.02 12.14
C ASP A 532 8.96 8.64 12.79
N PRO A 533 8.37 8.41 13.98
CA PRO A 533 8.55 7.17 14.72
C PRO A 533 8.03 5.90 14.03
N THR A 534 6.89 5.95 13.33
CA THR A 534 6.21 4.80 12.68
C THR A 534 5.97 3.62 13.63
N VAL A 535 5.65 3.90 14.90
CA VAL A 535 5.57 2.85 15.94
C VAL A 535 4.34 1.97 15.78
N ALA A 536 3.25 2.48 15.19
CA ALA A 536 2.03 1.71 14.95
C ALA A 536 2.24 0.53 13.99
N VAL A 537 3.00 0.72 12.88
CA VAL A 537 3.31 -0.40 11.99
C VAL A 537 4.28 -1.39 12.65
N LEU A 538 5.21 -0.91 13.48
CA LEU A 538 6.09 -1.79 14.23
C LEU A 538 5.29 -2.63 15.23
N GLU A 539 4.36 -2.03 15.99
CA GLU A 539 3.43 -2.73 16.88
C GLU A 539 2.64 -3.80 16.10
N LEU A 540 2.15 -3.45 14.91
CA LEU A 540 1.48 -4.40 14.01
C LEU A 540 2.40 -5.54 13.54
N MET A 541 3.69 -5.29 13.31
CA MET A 541 4.63 -6.30 12.83
C MET A 541 5.10 -7.27 13.91
N ILE A 542 5.21 -6.81 15.16
CA ILE A 542 5.81 -7.60 16.26
C ILE A 542 4.81 -8.03 17.34
N HIS A 543 3.50 -7.83 17.14
CA HIS A 543 2.49 -8.32 18.07
C HIS A 543 2.45 -9.86 18.17
N PRO A 544 2.10 -10.42 19.35
CA PRO A 544 1.75 -11.84 19.47
C PRO A 544 0.51 -12.16 18.64
N LYS A 545 0.54 -13.21 17.82
CA LYS A 545 -0.63 -13.64 17.01
C LYS A 545 -1.86 -13.99 17.85
N GLU A 546 -1.67 -14.28 19.12
CA GLU A 546 -2.74 -14.53 20.10
C GLU A 546 -3.47 -13.23 20.51
N THR A 547 -2.84 -12.08 20.31
CA THR A 547 -3.45 -10.76 20.54
C THR A 547 -4.18 -10.33 19.28
N PRO A 548 -5.52 -10.20 19.28
CA PRO A 548 -6.25 -9.76 18.10
C PRO A 548 -5.82 -8.34 17.70
N ILE A 549 -5.48 -8.13 16.43
CA ILE A 549 -5.06 -6.83 15.90
C ILE A 549 -6.13 -5.76 16.17
N GLU A 550 -7.40 -6.14 16.11
CA GLU A 550 -8.55 -5.27 16.36
C GLU A 550 -8.56 -4.64 17.75
N SER A 551 -7.83 -5.22 18.72
CA SER A 551 -7.72 -4.67 20.08
C SER A 551 -6.92 -3.36 20.14
N PHE A 552 -6.01 -3.14 19.19
CA PHE A 552 -5.20 -1.92 19.10
C PHE A 552 -5.36 -1.18 17.76
N GLU A 553 -5.76 -1.87 16.70
CA GLU A 553 -6.10 -1.30 15.39
C GLU A 553 -7.52 -1.72 14.97
N PRO A 554 -8.57 -1.14 15.58
CA PRO A 554 -9.97 -1.52 15.33
C PRO A 554 -10.41 -1.26 13.87
N GLY A 555 -9.69 -0.39 13.15
CA GLY A 555 -9.90 -0.12 11.73
C GLY A 555 -9.75 -1.35 10.84
N LEU A 556 -9.04 -2.38 11.28
CA LEU A 556 -8.93 -3.64 10.53
C LEU A 556 -10.30 -4.27 10.23
N THR A 557 -11.29 -4.12 11.12
CA THR A 557 -12.64 -4.66 10.90
C THR A 557 -13.44 -3.93 9.81
N LYS A 558 -12.95 -2.75 9.41
CA LYS A 558 -13.61 -1.85 8.47
C LYS A 558 -13.07 -1.97 7.05
N VAL A 559 -11.88 -2.53 6.86
CA VAL A 559 -11.29 -2.65 5.52
C VAL A 559 -11.81 -3.88 4.78
N ALA A 560 -11.49 -3.96 3.49
CA ALA A 560 -11.89 -5.08 2.65
C ALA A 560 -11.30 -6.42 3.15
N PRO A 561 -12.02 -7.55 2.99
CA PRO A 561 -11.58 -8.86 3.49
C PRO A 561 -10.18 -9.28 3.05
N GLU A 562 -9.77 -8.90 1.84
CA GLU A 562 -8.45 -9.22 1.29
C GLU A 562 -7.34 -8.51 2.08
N LEU A 563 -7.54 -7.24 2.45
CA LEU A 563 -6.63 -6.51 3.33
C LEU A 563 -6.62 -7.12 4.73
N VAL A 564 -7.78 -7.54 5.24
CA VAL A 564 -7.86 -8.22 6.53
C VAL A 564 -7.00 -9.48 6.54
N GLU A 565 -7.13 -10.33 5.52
CA GLU A 565 -6.34 -11.55 5.42
C GLU A 565 -4.84 -11.26 5.31
N GLN A 566 -4.46 -10.27 4.49
CA GLN A 566 -3.06 -9.85 4.35
C GLN A 566 -2.48 -9.34 5.67
N ILE A 567 -3.17 -8.42 6.34
CA ILE A 567 -2.67 -7.78 7.56
C ILE A 567 -2.60 -8.78 8.73
N ARG A 568 -3.53 -9.74 8.83
CA ARG A 568 -3.47 -10.84 9.81
C ARG A 568 -2.28 -11.78 9.64
N LYS A 569 -1.54 -11.71 8.52
CA LYS A 569 -0.30 -12.49 8.35
C LYS A 569 0.84 -11.93 9.19
N LYS A 570 0.83 -10.64 9.51
CA LYS A 570 1.80 -9.93 10.36
C LYS A 570 1.77 -10.47 11.81
N GLY A 571 2.77 -10.11 12.61
CA GLY A 571 2.96 -10.66 13.96
C GLY A 571 3.66 -12.01 13.99
N GLY A 572 4.02 -12.46 15.19
CA GLY A 572 4.71 -13.73 15.44
C GLY A 572 4.10 -14.50 16.62
N PRO A 573 4.46 -15.78 16.81
CA PRO A 573 4.05 -16.54 18.00
C PRO A 573 4.50 -15.85 19.29
N ALA A 574 3.67 -15.82 20.34
CA ALA A 574 3.98 -15.10 21.59
C ALA A 574 5.40 -15.32 22.13
N GLY A 575 5.86 -16.57 22.23
CA GLY A 575 7.20 -16.88 22.76
C GLY A 575 8.37 -16.41 21.88
N GLU A 576 8.13 -16.06 20.62
CA GLU A 576 9.15 -15.49 19.70
C GLU A 576 9.17 -13.96 19.75
N VAL A 577 8.07 -13.31 20.18
CA VAL A 577 7.89 -11.84 20.13
C VAL A 577 7.74 -11.17 21.49
N GLU A 578 7.66 -11.91 22.59
CA GLU A 578 7.51 -11.34 23.94
C GLU A 578 8.66 -10.37 24.31
N GLY A 579 9.91 -10.72 23.95
CA GLY A 579 11.07 -9.83 24.10
C GLY A 579 11.03 -8.59 23.20
N LEU A 580 10.20 -8.60 22.15
CA LEU A 580 9.98 -7.46 21.25
C LEU A 580 8.90 -6.51 21.79
N GLN A 581 8.02 -6.97 22.68
CA GLN A 581 7.07 -6.06 23.33
C GLN A 581 7.81 -5.02 24.19
N MET A 582 8.92 -5.41 24.83
CA MET A 582 9.81 -4.50 25.55
C MET A 582 10.45 -3.43 24.63
N VAL A 583 10.59 -3.72 23.33
CA VAL A 583 11.03 -2.73 22.34
C VAL A 583 9.97 -1.63 22.20
N ILE A 584 8.68 -1.97 22.07
CA ILE A 584 7.62 -0.95 21.97
C ILE A 584 7.66 -0.02 23.17
N ASP A 585 7.76 -0.55 24.39
CA ASP A 585 7.83 0.28 25.60
C ASP A 585 9.08 1.17 25.62
N THR A 586 10.22 0.66 25.17
CA THR A 586 11.46 1.42 25.01
C THR A 586 11.33 2.54 23.99
N LEU A 587 10.67 2.27 22.86
CA LEU A 587 10.41 3.23 21.80
C LEU A 587 9.44 4.32 22.27
N LEU A 588 8.38 3.97 23.00
CA LEU A 588 7.47 4.97 23.59
C LEU A 588 8.20 5.90 24.58
N LYS A 589 9.10 5.36 25.41
CA LYS A 589 9.96 6.19 26.28
C LYS A 589 10.86 7.13 25.47
N LEU A 590 11.43 6.64 24.37
CA LEU A 590 12.27 7.44 23.48
C LEU A 590 11.47 8.56 22.79
N ILE A 591 10.25 8.31 22.30
CA ILE A 591 9.35 9.36 21.78
C ILE A 591 9.16 10.46 22.82
N GLY A 592 8.83 10.07 24.07
CA GLY A 592 8.64 11.04 25.15
C GLY A 592 9.89 11.86 25.46
N ALA A 593 11.09 11.25 25.37
CA ALA A 593 12.36 11.93 25.56
C ALA A 593 12.69 12.91 24.44
N LEU A 594 12.49 12.50 23.18
CA LEU A 594 12.68 13.35 22.00
C LEU A 594 11.74 14.57 22.05
N HIS A 595 10.46 14.33 22.37
CA HIS A 595 9.47 15.40 22.54
C HIS A 595 9.89 16.40 23.62
N LYS A 596 10.26 15.92 24.83
CA LYS A 596 10.72 16.79 25.94
C LYS A 596 11.98 17.57 25.60
N ALA A 597 12.87 17.02 24.76
CA ALA A 597 14.05 17.73 24.28
C ALA A 597 13.73 18.85 23.27
N GLY A 598 12.51 18.84 22.70
CA GLY A 598 12.07 19.78 21.65
C GLY A 598 12.51 19.35 20.26
N ILE A 599 12.79 18.06 20.05
CA ILE A 599 13.11 17.50 18.73
C ILE A 599 11.80 17.31 17.96
N PRO A 600 11.67 17.84 16.72
CA PRO A 600 10.44 17.71 15.95
C PRO A 600 10.06 16.25 15.67
N ILE A 601 8.84 15.89 16.07
CA ILE A 601 8.20 14.62 15.75
C ILE A 601 7.06 14.89 14.77
N VAL A 602 7.06 14.18 13.64
CA VAL A 602 5.96 14.19 12.66
C VAL A 602 5.31 12.81 12.60
N ALA A 603 3.99 12.77 12.48
CA ALA A 603 3.26 11.50 12.41
C ALA A 603 3.43 10.83 11.05
N GLY A 604 3.72 9.52 11.04
CA GLY A 604 3.88 8.73 9.83
C GLY A 604 3.57 7.25 10.08
N THR A 605 3.13 6.51 9.06
CA THR A 605 2.59 5.15 9.24
C THR A 605 3.38 4.01 8.62
N ASP A 606 4.17 4.25 7.56
CA ASP A 606 4.95 3.26 6.80
C ASP A 606 4.10 2.03 6.39
N VAL A 607 2.82 2.31 6.09
CA VAL A 607 1.74 1.38 5.68
C VAL A 607 1.36 0.28 6.71
N GLY A 608 0.37 0.62 7.54
CA GLY A 608 -0.42 -0.35 8.31
C GLY A 608 -1.77 -0.67 7.63
N VAL A 609 -2.87 -0.51 8.37
CA VAL A 609 -4.23 -0.45 7.83
C VAL A 609 -4.46 0.90 7.13
N PRO A 610 -4.76 0.94 5.81
CA PRO A 610 -4.92 2.19 5.06
C PRO A 610 -5.95 3.14 5.68
N GLY A 611 -5.56 4.41 5.83
CA GLY A 611 -6.36 5.45 6.49
C GLY A 611 -6.43 5.35 8.02
N HIS A 612 -6.44 4.15 8.60
CA HIS A 612 -6.65 3.98 10.04
C HIS A 612 -5.40 4.09 10.91
N THR A 613 -4.24 3.70 10.39
CA THR A 613 -3.00 3.56 11.18
C THR A 613 -2.51 4.89 11.76
N LEU A 614 -2.75 6.01 11.06
CA LEU A 614 -2.34 7.33 11.56
C LEU A 614 -3.03 7.65 12.90
N HIS A 615 -4.29 7.24 13.07
CA HIS A 615 -4.99 7.42 14.34
C HIS A 615 -4.32 6.64 15.47
N ARG A 616 -3.87 5.41 15.20
CA ARG A 616 -3.12 4.60 16.17
C ARG A 616 -1.76 5.21 16.49
N GLU A 617 -1.06 5.74 15.50
CA GLU A 617 0.21 6.45 15.70
C GLU A 617 0.04 7.62 16.69
N LEU A 618 -1.03 8.41 16.56
CA LEU A 618 -1.33 9.51 17.49
C LEU A 618 -1.72 9.04 18.90
N GLU A 619 -2.46 7.93 19.02
CA GLU A 619 -2.75 7.29 20.31
C GLU A 619 -1.46 6.85 21.02
N LEU A 620 -0.50 6.31 20.26
CA LEU A 620 0.81 5.92 20.79
C LEU A 620 1.65 7.12 21.22
N TYR A 621 1.53 8.27 20.55
CA TYR A 621 2.20 9.50 21.00
C TYR A 621 1.65 10.00 22.33
N VAL A 622 0.33 9.93 22.54
CA VAL A 622 -0.26 10.24 23.84
C VAL A 622 0.20 9.24 24.91
N LYS A 623 0.27 7.94 24.57
CA LYS A 623 0.84 6.91 25.45
C LYS A 623 2.32 7.17 25.79
N ALA A 624 3.08 7.79 24.89
CA ALA A 624 4.46 8.21 25.10
C ALA A 624 4.60 9.50 25.95
N GLY A 625 3.49 10.16 26.29
CA GLY A 625 3.45 11.31 27.19
C GLY A 625 3.23 12.66 26.50
N LEU A 626 2.88 12.70 25.22
CA LEU A 626 2.36 13.90 24.58
C LEU A 626 0.92 14.16 25.05
N THR A 627 0.52 15.43 25.12
CA THR A 627 -0.90 15.78 25.24
C THR A 627 -1.65 15.46 23.95
N PRO A 628 -2.99 15.28 23.98
CA PRO A 628 -3.77 15.09 22.75
C PRO A 628 -3.56 16.22 21.73
N LEU A 629 -3.40 17.46 22.18
CA LEU A 629 -3.13 18.60 21.29
C LEU A 629 -1.77 18.48 20.60
N GLU A 630 -0.72 18.13 21.33
CA GLU A 630 0.63 17.95 20.78
C GLU A 630 0.68 16.78 19.79
N ALA A 631 -0.02 15.68 20.07
CA ALA A 631 -0.17 14.57 19.13
C ALA A 631 -0.87 15.05 17.83
N ILE A 632 -1.96 15.80 17.92
CA ILE A 632 -2.64 16.38 16.75
C ILE A 632 -1.70 17.34 15.99
N GLN A 633 -0.90 18.14 16.69
CA GLN A 633 0.08 19.04 16.06
C GLN A 633 1.14 18.27 15.25
N ALA A 634 1.59 17.11 15.74
CA ALA A 634 2.51 16.22 15.03
C ALA A 634 1.95 15.71 13.68
N ALA A 635 0.63 15.72 13.49
CA ALA A 635 -0.04 15.39 12.23
C ALA A 635 -0.70 16.61 11.55
N THR A 636 -0.36 17.84 11.91
CA THR A 636 -0.95 19.05 11.28
C THR A 636 0.10 20.16 11.09
N ILE A 637 0.29 21.03 12.09
CA ILE A 637 1.15 22.21 11.96
C ILE A 637 2.64 21.89 12.04
N THR A 638 3.04 20.85 12.77
CA THR A 638 4.46 20.44 12.83
C THR A 638 4.98 19.99 11.47
N PRO A 639 4.33 19.04 10.76
CA PRO A 639 4.79 18.65 9.43
C PRO A 639 4.67 19.79 8.41
N ALA A 640 3.65 20.64 8.51
CA ALA A 640 3.55 21.83 7.66
C ALA A 640 4.78 22.75 7.84
N ARG A 641 5.25 22.99 9.06
CA ARG A 641 6.49 23.76 9.32
C ARG A 641 7.75 23.06 8.81
N VAL A 642 7.87 21.75 9.04
CA VAL A 642 9.02 20.95 8.58
C VAL A 642 9.14 21.03 7.06
N MET A 643 8.01 20.98 6.34
CA MET A 643 7.96 21.04 4.89
C MET A 643 7.86 22.47 4.34
N LYS A 644 7.93 23.51 5.20
CA LYS A 644 7.84 24.94 4.84
C LYS A 644 6.53 25.32 4.13
N LEU A 645 5.44 24.71 4.57
CA LEU A 645 4.07 24.87 4.06
C LEU A 645 3.11 25.46 5.11
N GLU A 646 3.61 25.95 6.24
CA GLU A 646 2.79 26.49 7.33
C GLU A 646 1.99 27.74 6.94
N ASN A 647 2.41 28.46 5.90
CA ASN A 647 1.66 29.60 5.36
C ASN A 647 0.52 29.17 4.41
N GLU A 648 0.54 27.93 3.94
CA GLU A 648 -0.44 27.38 3.01
C GLU A 648 -1.47 26.50 3.74
N VAL A 649 -1.04 25.76 4.78
CA VAL A 649 -1.81 24.70 5.44
C VAL A 649 -1.36 24.45 6.89
N GLY A 650 -2.02 23.52 7.58
CA GLY A 650 -1.68 23.08 8.94
C GLY A 650 -2.42 23.81 10.06
N THR A 651 -3.18 24.87 9.74
CA THR A 651 -4.13 25.56 10.63
C THR A 651 -5.36 26.02 9.83
N ILE A 652 -6.48 26.32 10.49
CA ILE A 652 -7.71 26.88 9.94
C ILE A 652 -7.69 28.41 10.12
N GLN A 653 -7.06 29.10 9.17
CA GLN A 653 -6.90 30.57 9.19
C GLN A 653 -7.18 31.15 7.82
N ALA A 654 -7.63 32.42 7.79
CA ALA A 654 -7.88 33.13 6.54
C ALA A 654 -6.63 33.16 5.64
N GLY A 655 -6.83 32.97 4.34
CA GLY A 655 -5.77 32.90 3.32
C GLY A 655 -5.20 31.51 3.09
N LYS A 656 -5.36 30.57 4.03
CA LYS A 656 -4.87 29.19 3.89
C LYS A 656 -5.80 28.33 3.04
N ARG A 657 -5.27 27.23 2.53
CA ARG A 657 -6.06 26.20 1.84
C ARG A 657 -7.07 25.59 2.81
N ALA A 658 -8.27 25.34 2.31
CA ALA A 658 -9.37 24.76 3.04
C ALA A 658 -9.23 23.23 3.14
N ASP A 659 -8.31 22.79 3.99
CA ASP A 659 -8.18 21.41 4.45
C ASP A 659 -8.69 21.34 5.90
N VAL A 660 -9.95 20.93 6.08
CA VAL A 660 -10.67 20.94 7.36
C VAL A 660 -11.36 19.61 7.59
N ILE A 661 -11.25 19.05 8.79
CA ILE A 661 -12.02 17.88 9.21
C ILE A 661 -13.01 18.27 10.31
N VAL A 662 -14.16 17.61 10.32
CA VAL A 662 -15.20 17.77 11.34
C VAL A 662 -15.36 16.45 12.06
N LEU A 663 -15.20 16.45 13.38
CA LEU A 663 -15.29 15.27 14.24
C LEU A 663 -16.59 15.25 15.05
N ASP A 664 -17.13 14.06 15.28
CA ASP A 664 -18.32 13.84 16.11
C ASP A 664 -18.05 13.89 17.63
N ALA A 665 -16.79 13.90 18.06
CA ALA A 665 -16.40 13.95 19.46
C ALA A 665 -15.08 14.70 19.66
N ASN A 666 -14.86 15.19 20.89
CA ASN A 666 -13.71 16.02 21.23
C ASN A 666 -12.41 15.20 21.31
N PRO A 667 -11.43 15.42 20.43
CA PRO A 667 -10.16 14.70 20.49
C PRO A 667 -9.25 15.18 21.63
N LEU A 668 -9.54 16.32 22.27
CA LEU A 668 -8.77 16.81 23.41
C LEU A 668 -9.13 16.11 24.72
N ASP A 669 -10.35 15.57 24.82
CA ASP A 669 -10.78 14.78 26.00
C ASP A 669 -10.26 13.34 25.91
N ASN A 670 -10.22 12.79 24.69
CA ASN A 670 -9.67 11.48 24.40
C ASN A 670 -9.17 11.47 22.94
N ILE A 671 -7.87 11.24 22.75
CA ILE A 671 -7.25 11.25 21.42
C ILE A 671 -7.89 10.25 20.45
N SER A 672 -8.43 9.12 20.91
CA SER A 672 -9.12 8.15 20.04
C SER A 672 -10.37 8.71 19.35
N ASN A 673 -10.92 9.83 19.83
CA ASN A 673 -12.00 10.53 19.12
C ASN A 673 -11.55 11.09 17.76
N ILE A 674 -10.24 11.15 17.46
CA ILE A 674 -9.71 11.49 16.13
C ILE A 674 -10.22 10.54 15.04
N ARG A 675 -10.61 9.31 15.41
CA ARG A 675 -11.19 8.30 14.50
C ARG A 675 -12.61 8.65 14.04
N ARG A 676 -13.30 9.59 14.70
CA ARG A 676 -14.72 9.89 14.49
C ARG A 676 -14.92 11.03 13.49
N VAL A 677 -14.28 10.91 12.33
CA VAL A 677 -14.39 11.88 11.24
C VAL A 677 -15.78 11.80 10.61
N ARG A 678 -16.50 12.92 10.60
CA ARG A 678 -17.84 13.05 9.99
C ARG A 678 -17.76 13.66 8.61
N LEU A 679 -17.05 14.78 8.49
CA LEU A 679 -16.91 15.54 7.23
C LEU A 679 -15.44 15.88 6.98
N VAL A 680 -15.10 16.00 5.70
CA VAL A 680 -13.77 16.36 5.23
C VAL A 680 -13.94 17.42 4.15
N VAL A 681 -13.36 18.59 4.36
CA VAL A 681 -13.22 19.63 3.34
C VAL A 681 -11.80 19.58 2.81
N THR A 682 -11.66 19.38 1.50
CA THR A 682 -10.39 19.48 0.79
C THR A 682 -10.67 19.71 -0.69
N GLN A 683 -9.70 20.23 -1.44
CA GLN A 683 -9.83 20.51 -2.88
C GLN A 683 -11.06 21.39 -3.22
N GLY A 684 -11.51 22.22 -2.28
CA GLY A 684 -12.70 23.06 -2.39
C GLY A 684 -14.04 22.31 -2.39
N ARG A 685 -14.07 21.10 -1.81
CA ARG A 685 -15.22 20.19 -1.80
C ARG A 685 -15.49 19.68 -0.39
N LEU A 686 -16.73 19.33 -0.10
CA LEU A 686 -17.16 18.80 1.20
C LEU A 686 -17.59 17.35 1.04
N PHE A 687 -16.84 16.44 1.63
CA PHE A 687 -17.13 15.01 1.58
C PHE A 687 -17.70 14.49 2.91
N ASP A 688 -18.65 13.57 2.82
CA ASP A 688 -19.09 12.74 3.94
C ASP A 688 -18.12 11.55 4.08
N SER A 689 -17.51 11.40 5.26
CA SER A 689 -16.51 10.35 5.52
C SER A 689 -17.06 8.95 5.28
N ALA A 690 -18.33 8.69 5.63
CA ALA A 690 -18.95 7.38 5.44
C ALA A 690 -19.00 7.00 3.96
N LYS A 691 -19.37 7.95 3.09
CA LYS A 691 -19.42 7.74 1.64
C LYS A 691 -18.03 7.51 1.04
N LEU A 692 -17.00 8.14 1.60
CA LEU A 692 -15.62 7.91 1.18
C LEU A 692 -15.18 6.48 1.51
N TRP A 693 -15.44 5.98 2.73
CA TRP A 693 -15.18 4.58 3.10
C TRP A 693 -15.92 3.60 2.19
N GLU A 694 -17.22 3.79 1.99
CA GLU A 694 -18.04 2.92 1.14
C GLU A 694 -17.55 2.89 -0.31
N SER A 695 -17.03 4.00 -0.83
CA SER A 695 -16.57 4.11 -2.22
C SER A 695 -15.37 3.21 -2.56
N VAL A 696 -14.67 2.74 -1.53
CA VAL A 696 -13.52 1.83 -1.61
C VAL A 696 -13.85 0.45 -1.02
N GLY A 697 -15.13 0.18 -0.75
CA GLY A 697 -15.57 -1.10 -0.19
C GLY A 697 -15.23 -1.28 1.29
N PHE A 698 -14.95 -0.18 2.00
CA PHE A 698 -14.73 -0.19 3.45
C PHE A 698 -16.01 0.19 4.18
N LYS A 699 -16.05 -0.08 5.49
CA LYS A 699 -17.17 0.23 6.37
C LYS A 699 -16.94 1.55 7.11
N PRO A 700 -17.95 2.44 7.22
CA PRO A 700 -17.85 3.68 7.99
C PRO A 700 -17.45 3.54 9.46
#